data_AF-A0A7K0FLP5-F1
#
_entry.id   AF-A0A7K0FLP5-F1
#
_cell.length_a   1.000
_cell.length_b   1.000
_cell.length_c   1.000
_cell.angle_alpha   90.00
_cell.angle_beta   90.00
_cell.angle_gamma   90.00
#
_symmetry.space_group_name_H-M   'P 1'
#
loop_
_entity.id
_entity.type
_entity.pdbx_description
1 polymer ?
#
loop_
_entity_poly.entity_id
_entity_poly.type
_entity_poly.pdbx_seq_one_letter_code
_entity_poly.pdbx_strand_id
1 'polypeptide(L)'
;MRSRLKYIGIIVLLTSFVNINTYAQFIIKVNTQLGTGNSFTLTGAQPNTNVNIIVKDITGTTTLASFPNVSAARTINNNEIIGNPTSYQIEYSNVTRINFNNGGDRLKLTEVVQWGTSTWSSFQNAFSGCSNLTSVSIIDAPILGANMNLSAMFLNCTLLNVGNFNGWNVSTVVNMQSLFQSASAFNQPLNNWNTSLVTTMANMFQNASAFNQPLDNWNTSLVNTMANMFSGASSFNQNINVWNVGNVINMSGMFQNARNFNQPLNSWNTANVTNMSSMFSGAPYTPPATPTIIFNQDISSWNTSRVTNMSSMFSNNRFFNQPIGNWNTSLVTNMLSMFQSATAFNQPLGNWNTSLVTNMASMFQSAIAFDQPIGNWNTSLVTTMASMFSGASSFNQNIGSWNTANVTAMNNMFQSATVFNQSLNNWNTANVTAMNNMFQSATVFNQPLNNWNTANVTAMNNMFQSATAFNQPIGNWNTSKVTTMASMFLSAIAFDQPIGNWNTSLVTTMASMFNTASSFNQNIGSWDVRNVTTMAQMFNNAVNFNGPIGNWDTDNLNTFNAIFQGAINFNQPIGNWKTGKVTNFSSVFNNARAFNQNINSWDTGLATTMASMFQNAYAFNQPLDNWNTANVTNMQNMFLMAPTQGAFNQSLATFDISKVTTMAGMLNNTNMSVENYDQTLVVWASKPRLNGVQLGASGRGYCFSLPQRQSLITTNGWIITGDILACAPGGVSTNLSWWLDADRNTQNGNTPTNNGPIDFWGNRSLQATTPNSLAPPAVNANPMVVANSLNFNPVIRFDGIDDVLQSVATNSGYRSSTFPGQQTAYIVGRFNGGNQTLFSHQGTANPVVSSSITTSNVSYTNNGATIGFNYNNPLNDTQIKVISLSPPINATSAGTFLLNRNGLKTDSIFIPIGGLLLPNTTGIYRVGADAIGNNFAGDIAEMIFYRAPTNNLGDTINRRRILTYLAIKWGISLGANTAFNYESTGGTFVVWEGNTRFQNNIAGIGRDELTTLNQKQSQSINSGNQLIISLGEIAADNDSNTNNFNLDKQYLVWGDNNGSDVIRTPIAKPLRLGKRMQRLWRVQISNNFSQPVTVYYPTSALTNIFGNRSVFLVHSNVENFNSTQNISIPATGTQTINGIDYTSFRLTFPSISTPFFMSFAASYRQVMVNPAAISTNLQNRRIK
;
A
#
# COMPACT_ATOMS: atom_id res chain seq x y z
N MET A 1 -32.64 -15.90 79.55
CA MET A 1 -31.46 -16.60 80.13
C MET A 1 -30.24 -15.68 79.97
N ARG A 2 -29.99 -14.86 81.00
CA ARG A 2 -28.78 -14.82 81.84
C ARG A 2 -27.43 -14.57 81.13
N SER A 3 -26.79 -13.48 81.61
CA SER A 3 -25.39 -13.05 81.45
C SER A 3 -25.03 -12.21 80.22
N ARG A 4 -25.35 -10.91 80.29
CA ARG A 4 -24.42 -9.77 80.04
C ARG A 4 -25.17 -8.46 80.33
N LEU A 5 -25.61 -8.33 81.59
CA LEU A 5 -25.92 -7.06 82.25
C LEU A 5 -24.73 -6.74 83.18
N LYS A 6 -23.92 -5.75 82.83
CA LYS A 6 -23.12 -4.90 83.74
C LYS A 6 -22.36 -3.91 82.86
N TYR A 7 -22.54 -2.62 83.14
CA TYR A 7 -22.10 -1.43 82.39
C TYR A 7 -22.95 -1.07 81.15
N ILE A 8 -24.09 -0.42 81.42
CA ILE A 8 -24.53 0.89 80.86
C ILE A 8 -25.82 1.19 81.64
N GLY A 9 -25.60 1.55 82.90
CA GLY A 9 -26.65 1.86 83.87
C GLY A 9 -26.05 2.89 84.81
N ILE A 10 -25.94 4.11 84.30
CA ILE A 10 -25.79 5.42 84.96
C ILE A 10 -25.77 6.45 83.82
N ILE A 11 -26.53 7.54 83.97
CA ILE A 11 -26.84 8.62 83.00
C ILE A 11 -28.13 8.41 82.17
N VAL A 12 -29.26 8.12 82.83
CA VAL A 12 -30.63 8.48 82.36
C VAL A 12 -31.45 9.10 83.51
N LEU A 13 -30.81 9.77 84.47
CA LEU A 13 -31.52 10.52 85.52
C LEU A 13 -30.77 11.80 85.83
N LEU A 14 -30.94 12.78 84.93
CA LEU A 14 -30.70 14.22 85.14
C LEU A 14 -31.29 15.00 83.96
N THR A 15 -32.59 14.80 83.70
CA THR A 15 -33.38 15.74 82.92
C THR A 15 -33.91 16.82 83.84
N SER A 16 -33.10 17.84 84.10
CA SER A 16 -33.54 19.22 84.36
C SER A 16 -32.34 20.04 84.83
N PHE A 17 -32.00 21.07 84.06
CA PHE A 17 -31.06 22.16 84.38
C PHE A 17 -29.58 21.80 84.56
N VAL A 18 -28.82 21.78 83.44
CA VAL A 18 -27.48 22.37 83.39
C VAL A 18 -27.23 22.86 81.95
N ASN A 19 -27.65 24.09 81.66
CA ASN A 19 -27.12 24.86 80.55
C ASN A 19 -25.84 25.51 81.08
N ILE A 20 -24.69 24.89 80.83
CA ILE A 20 -23.40 25.51 81.14
C ILE A 20 -22.61 25.61 79.84
N ASN A 21 -22.95 26.63 79.06
CA ASN A 21 -21.95 27.31 78.24
C ASN A 21 -21.10 28.16 79.19
N THR A 22 -20.15 27.57 79.93
CA THR A 22 -19.24 28.29 80.84
C THR A 22 -18.19 29.12 80.10
N TYR A 23 -18.03 28.91 78.80
CA TYR A 23 -16.94 29.50 78.03
C TYR A 23 -17.46 30.65 77.15
N ALA A 24 -16.98 31.87 77.42
CA ALA A 24 -17.51 33.09 76.81
C ALA A 24 -16.99 33.39 75.39
N GLN A 25 -15.97 32.66 74.91
CA GLN A 25 -15.21 33.01 73.71
C GLN A 25 -15.43 32.01 72.56
N PHE A 26 -15.43 32.52 71.34
CA PHE A 26 -15.32 31.74 70.11
C PHE A 26 -13.83 31.44 69.84
N ILE A 27 -13.48 30.16 69.69
CA ILE A 27 -12.09 29.72 69.64
C ILE A 27 -11.81 28.97 68.34
N ILE A 28 -10.75 29.37 67.64
CA ILE A 28 -10.28 28.73 66.41
C ILE A 28 -8.79 28.39 66.46
N LYS A 29 -8.36 27.41 65.69
CA LYS A 29 -6.93 27.18 65.40
C LYS A 29 -6.62 27.52 63.96
N VAL A 30 -5.45 28.14 63.78
CA VAL A 30 -4.96 28.56 62.48
C VAL A 30 -3.53 28.09 62.26
N ASN A 31 -3.20 27.80 61.01
CA ASN A 31 -1.84 27.54 60.54
C ASN A 31 -1.51 28.50 59.39
N THR A 32 -0.63 29.47 59.67
CA THR A 32 -0.22 30.52 58.75
C THR A 32 0.65 30.06 57.59
N GLN A 33 1.13 28.79 57.60
CA GLN A 33 1.84 28.19 56.47
C GLN A 33 0.90 27.69 55.37
N LEU A 34 -0.41 27.61 55.64
CA LEU A 34 -1.42 27.24 54.65
C LEU A 34 -1.89 28.51 53.91
N GLY A 35 -2.00 28.48 52.58
CA GLY A 35 -2.35 29.67 51.79
C GLY A 35 -1.18 30.65 51.62
N THR A 36 -1.45 31.96 51.51
CA THR A 36 -0.44 32.98 51.19
C THR A 36 -0.19 33.94 52.36
N GLY A 37 1.07 34.30 52.60
CA GLY A 37 1.46 35.25 53.66
C GLY A 37 1.45 34.63 55.07
N ASN A 38 2.13 35.27 56.01
CA ASN A 38 2.38 34.79 57.38
C ASN A 38 1.52 35.49 58.45
N SER A 39 0.34 35.98 58.08
CA SER A 39 -0.63 36.61 58.97
C SER A 39 -1.98 35.89 58.93
N PHE A 40 -2.88 36.21 59.86
CA PHE A 40 -4.26 35.72 59.82
C PHE A 40 -5.27 36.84 60.05
N THR A 41 -6.32 36.87 59.23
CA THR A 41 -7.43 37.81 59.29
C THR A 41 -8.76 37.06 59.29
N LEU A 42 -9.55 37.24 60.35
CA LEU A 42 -10.93 36.73 60.36
C LEU A 42 -11.80 37.59 59.44
N THR A 43 -12.24 37.02 58.33
CA THR A 43 -12.93 37.78 57.28
C THR A 43 -14.44 37.88 57.55
N GLY A 44 -15.02 39.05 57.30
CA GLY A 44 -16.48 39.22 57.26
C GLY A 44 -17.20 39.30 58.62
N ALA A 45 -16.45 39.49 59.71
CA ALA A 45 -17.01 39.95 60.98
C ALA A 45 -17.52 41.40 60.85
N GLN A 46 -18.60 41.75 61.57
CA GLN A 46 -19.28 43.05 61.44
C GLN A 46 -18.31 44.25 61.53
N PRO A 47 -18.40 45.28 60.65
CA PRO A 47 -17.44 46.40 60.62
C PRO A 47 -17.33 47.26 61.88
N ASN A 48 -18.26 47.15 62.85
CA ASN A 48 -18.35 48.07 64.00
C ASN A 48 -18.48 47.37 65.36
N THR A 49 -18.14 46.08 65.47
CA THR A 49 -18.04 45.39 66.76
C THR A 49 -16.58 45.30 67.17
N ASN A 50 -16.24 46.01 68.24
CA ASN A 50 -14.95 45.79 68.89
C ASN A 50 -14.99 44.45 69.63
N VAL A 51 -13.97 43.65 69.38
CA VAL A 51 -13.77 42.33 69.99
C VAL A 51 -12.46 42.33 70.74
N ASN A 52 -12.38 41.47 71.75
CA ASN A 52 -11.11 41.15 72.36
C ASN A 52 -10.57 39.91 71.63
N ILE A 53 -9.33 40.01 71.14
CA ILE A 53 -8.62 38.91 70.47
C ILE A 53 -7.47 38.49 71.38
N ILE A 54 -7.47 37.23 71.81
CA ILE A 54 -6.37 36.63 72.55
C ILE A 54 -5.75 35.54 71.68
N VAL A 55 -4.45 35.64 71.42
CA VAL A 55 -3.70 34.60 70.71
C VAL A 55 -2.99 33.73 71.75
N LYS A 56 -3.17 32.41 71.66
CA LYS A 56 -2.52 31.44 72.53
C LYS A 56 -1.65 30.47 71.74
N ASP A 57 -0.77 29.76 72.45
CA ASP A 57 -0.10 28.57 71.89
C ASP A 57 -1.13 27.56 71.36
N ILE A 58 -0.69 26.65 70.48
CA ILE A 58 -1.60 25.72 69.80
C ILE A 58 -2.35 24.78 70.76
N THR A 59 -1.85 24.61 72.00
CA THR A 59 -2.46 23.85 73.10
C THR A 59 -3.49 24.66 73.89
N GLY A 60 -3.61 25.98 73.67
CA GLY A 60 -4.57 26.86 74.34
C GLY A 60 -4.20 27.21 75.79
N THR A 61 -2.96 26.94 76.20
CA THR A 61 -2.46 27.05 77.59
C THR A 61 -1.76 28.37 77.87
N THR A 62 -0.97 28.89 76.92
CA THR A 62 -0.12 30.07 77.11
C THR A 62 -0.58 31.20 76.23
N THR A 63 -0.76 32.41 76.79
CA THR A 63 -1.08 33.61 75.98
C THR A 63 0.17 34.15 75.32
N LEU A 64 0.13 34.33 73.99
CA LEU A 64 1.24 34.78 73.15
C LEU A 64 1.05 36.21 72.63
N ALA A 65 -0.19 36.70 72.54
CA ALA A 65 -0.52 38.10 72.28
C ALA A 65 -1.96 38.40 72.74
N SER A 66 -2.25 39.66 73.06
CA SER A 66 -3.60 40.12 73.43
C SER A 66 -3.87 41.48 72.78
N PHE A 67 -5.02 41.59 72.11
CA PHE A 67 -5.48 42.80 71.43
C PHE A 67 -6.88 43.17 71.93
N PRO A 68 -6.98 44.03 72.95
CA PRO A 68 -8.27 44.45 73.50
C PRO A 68 -8.95 45.48 72.59
N ASN A 69 -10.28 45.43 72.53
CA ASN A 69 -11.14 46.46 71.89
C ASN A 69 -10.79 46.77 70.41
N VAL A 70 -10.44 45.75 69.63
CA VAL A 70 -10.06 45.90 68.20
C VAL A 70 -11.19 45.51 67.26
N SER A 71 -11.15 46.02 66.03
CA SER A 71 -12.08 45.56 64.99
C SER A 71 -11.92 44.05 64.75
N ALA A 72 -13.04 43.35 64.63
CA ALA A 72 -13.06 41.90 64.40
C ALA A 72 -12.42 41.46 63.06
N ALA A 73 -12.18 42.40 62.13
CA ALA A 73 -11.48 42.19 60.88
C ALA A 73 -9.96 42.48 60.95
N ARG A 74 -9.39 42.65 62.15
CA ARG A 74 -7.96 42.92 62.34
C ARG A 74 -7.09 41.77 61.76
N THR A 75 -6.11 42.12 60.94
CA THR A 75 -5.02 41.23 60.54
C THR A 75 -4.02 41.07 61.69
N ILE A 76 -3.76 39.84 62.09
CA ILE A 76 -2.79 39.46 63.12
C ILE A 76 -1.52 39.00 62.39
N ASN A 77 -0.44 39.78 62.49
CA ASN A 77 0.82 39.42 61.84
C ASN A 77 1.66 38.53 62.78
N ASN A 78 2.36 37.51 62.26
CA ASN A 78 3.14 36.61 63.12
C ASN A 78 4.22 37.31 63.96
N ASN A 79 4.76 38.44 63.48
CA ASN A 79 5.73 39.25 64.22
C ASN A 79 5.14 39.98 65.44
N GLU A 80 3.81 40.03 65.57
CA GLU A 80 3.10 40.57 66.73
C GLU A 80 2.83 39.51 67.81
N ILE A 81 3.23 38.25 67.57
CA ILE A 81 2.97 37.10 68.45
C ILE A 81 4.30 36.62 69.05
N ILE A 82 4.35 36.43 70.38
CA ILE A 82 5.56 35.94 71.08
C ILE A 82 6.01 34.60 70.49
N GLY A 83 7.27 34.55 70.03
CA GLY A 83 7.88 33.36 69.43
C GLY A 83 7.62 33.14 67.94
N ASN A 84 6.87 34.03 67.27
CA ASN A 84 6.51 33.95 65.85
C ASN A 84 6.00 32.56 65.39
N PRO A 85 5.06 31.92 66.13
CA PRO A 85 4.63 30.56 65.82
C PRO A 85 3.92 30.49 64.47
N THR A 86 4.09 29.38 63.77
CA THR A 86 3.41 29.13 62.49
C THR A 86 1.98 28.61 62.66
N SER A 87 1.66 28.01 63.82
CA SER A 87 0.33 27.54 64.19
C SER A 87 -0.02 27.97 65.61
N TYR A 88 -1.23 28.46 65.82
CA TYR A 88 -1.68 29.00 67.11
C TYR A 88 -3.21 28.97 67.23
N GLN A 89 -3.70 29.19 68.45
CA GLN A 89 -5.11 29.33 68.76
C GLN A 89 -5.48 30.81 68.88
N ILE A 90 -6.67 31.20 68.41
CA ILE A 90 -7.21 32.55 68.57
C ILE A 90 -8.56 32.47 69.26
N GLU A 91 -8.72 33.26 70.31
CA GLU A 91 -9.95 33.41 71.09
C GLU A 91 -10.54 34.79 70.80
N TYR A 92 -11.81 34.80 70.36
CA TYR A 92 -12.56 36.01 70.08
C TYR A 92 -13.73 36.17 71.06
N SER A 93 -13.91 37.35 71.63
CA SER A 93 -15.13 37.73 72.36
C SER A 93 -16.14 38.44 71.46
N ASN A 94 -17.45 38.23 71.66
CA ASN A 94 -18.55 38.97 71.00
C ASN A 94 -18.60 38.87 69.46
N VAL A 95 -18.09 37.79 68.87
CA VAL A 95 -18.23 37.55 67.42
C VAL A 95 -19.61 36.95 67.14
N THR A 96 -20.38 37.62 66.29
CA THR A 96 -21.75 37.21 65.93
C THR A 96 -21.92 36.92 64.44
N ARG A 97 -20.85 37.03 63.66
CA ARG A 97 -20.81 36.74 62.22
C ARG A 97 -19.39 36.47 61.73
N ILE A 98 -19.26 35.53 60.80
CA ILE A 98 -18.05 35.26 59.99
C ILE A 98 -18.53 35.13 58.55
N ASN A 99 -17.70 35.54 57.59
CA ASN A 99 -18.01 35.40 56.17
C ASN A 99 -16.71 35.34 55.34
N PHE A 100 -16.08 34.16 55.28
CA PHE A 100 -14.92 33.96 54.40
C PHE A 100 -15.29 34.07 52.93
N ASN A 101 -16.45 33.55 52.52
CA ASN A 101 -16.94 33.61 51.14
C ASN A 101 -15.91 33.18 50.09
N ASN A 102 -15.16 32.11 50.34
CA ASN A 102 -14.06 31.63 49.49
C ASN A 102 -12.93 32.68 49.25
N GLY A 103 -12.83 33.70 50.10
CA GLY A 103 -11.79 34.72 50.09
C GLY A 103 -10.94 34.75 51.37
N GLY A 104 -10.06 35.75 51.47
CA GLY A 104 -9.23 35.99 52.65
C GLY A 104 -8.37 34.79 53.09
N ASP A 105 -8.14 34.70 54.40
CA ASP A 105 -7.26 33.71 55.03
C ASP A 105 -7.92 32.34 55.30
N ARG A 106 -9.01 32.01 54.58
CA ARG A 106 -9.81 30.79 54.80
C ARG A 106 -9.02 29.48 54.84
N LEU A 107 -7.93 29.38 54.07
CA LEU A 107 -7.10 28.17 53.97
C LEU A 107 -6.25 27.95 55.23
N LYS A 108 -6.06 29.00 56.04
CA LYS A 108 -5.30 28.95 57.29
C LYS A 108 -6.11 28.39 58.44
N LEU A 109 -7.44 28.42 58.36
CA LEU A 109 -8.32 27.89 59.40
C LEU A 109 -8.32 26.36 59.35
N THR A 110 -7.93 25.71 60.44
CA THR A 110 -7.85 24.24 60.52
C THR A 110 -8.90 23.63 61.46
N GLU A 111 -9.30 24.34 62.53
CA GLU A 111 -10.28 23.84 63.51
C GLU A 111 -11.12 24.98 64.08
N VAL A 112 -12.41 24.74 64.31
CA VAL A 112 -13.24 25.53 65.24
C VAL A 112 -13.31 24.76 66.54
N VAL A 113 -12.59 25.21 67.57
CA VAL A 113 -12.45 24.50 68.85
C VAL A 113 -13.70 24.69 69.70
N GLN A 114 -14.30 25.88 69.69
CA GLN A 114 -15.40 26.24 70.58
C GLN A 114 -16.25 27.38 69.98
N TRP A 115 -17.57 27.32 70.15
CA TRP A 115 -18.51 28.32 69.65
C TRP A 115 -18.72 29.52 70.59
N GLY A 116 -18.72 29.28 71.90
CA GLY A 116 -18.93 30.29 72.93
C GLY A 116 -20.39 30.73 73.11
N THR A 117 -20.62 31.76 73.91
CA THR A 117 -21.95 32.24 74.32
C THR A 117 -22.55 33.32 73.40
N SER A 118 -21.85 33.72 72.33
CA SER A 118 -22.35 34.74 71.41
C SER A 118 -23.52 34.20 70.57
N THR A 119 -24.59 34.99 70.44
CA THR A 119 -25.70 34.66 69.55
C THR A 119 -25.35 35.05 68.11
N TRP A 120 -25.33 34.07 67.21
CA TRP A 120 -24.96 34.24 65.81
C TRP A 120 -26.11 34.81 65.00
N SER A 121 -25.83 35.90 64.27
CA SER A 121 -26.81 36.62 63.44
C SER A 121 -27.02 35.98 62.07
N SER A 122 -26.00 35.31 61.52
CA SER A 122 -26.04 34.56 60.26
C SER A 122 -24.76 33.75 60.09
N PHE A 123 -24.84 32.58 59.46
CA PHE A 123 -23.69 31.78 59.02
C PHE A 123 -23.56 31.69 57.50
N GLN A 124 -24.29 32.53 56.76
CA GLN A 124 -24.17 32.58 55.32
C GLN A 124 -22.71 32.76 54.90
N ASN A 125 -22.19 31.81 54.12
CA ASN A 125 -20.81 31.77 53.62
C ASN A 125 -19.70 31.78 54.70
N ALA A 126 -20.03 31.47 55.96
CA ALA A 126 -19.11 31.67 57.08
C ALA A 126 -17.77 30.98 56.90
N PHE A 127 -17.75 29.67 56.63
CA PHE A 127 -16.54 28.86 56.42
C PHE A 127 -16.35 28.45 54.95
N SER A 128 -17.03 29.13 54.03
CA SER A 128 -16.97 28.83 52.62
C SER A 128 -15.53 28.89 52.10
N GLY A 129 -15.04 27.78 51.53
CA GLY A 129 -13.70 27.60 51.00
C GLY A 129 -12.62 27.26 52.02
N CYS A 130 -12.96 27.06 53.30
CA CYS A 130 -12.02 26.57 54.32
C CYS A 130 -11.70 25.08 54.09
N SER A 131 -10.96 24.75 53.03
CA SER A 131 -10.68 23.36 52.63
C SER A 131 -9.82 22.58 53.62
N ASN A 132 -9.05 23.28 54.45
CA ASN A 132 -8.21 22.70 55.51
C ASN A 132 -8.92 22.58 56.86
N LEU A 133 -10.19 23.00 56.97
CA LEU A 133 -10.99 22.83 58.18
C LEU A 133 -11.34 21.35 58.34
N THR A 134 -10.82 20.70 59.39
CA THR A 134 -11.03 19.27 59.67
C THR A 134 -12.13 19.04 60.70
N SER A 135 -12.27 19.95 61.66
CA SER A 135 -13.18 19.81 62.79
C SER A 135 -13.89 21.11 63.18
N VAL A 136 -15.09 20.96 63.72
CA VAL A 136 -15.79 21.96 64.53
C VAL A 136 -15.99 21.44 65.95
N SER A 137 -16.44 22.30 66.87
CA SER A 137 -16.47 21.95 68.29
C SER A 137 -17.24 20.67 68.58
N ILE A 138 -16.65 19.85 69.44
CA ILE A 138 -17.30 18.69 70.08
C ILE A 138 -17.80 19.02 71.49
N ILE A 139 -17.45 20.20 72.01
CA ILE A 139 -17.64 20.58 73.41
C ILE A 139 -18.95 21.37 73.56
N ASP A 140 -19.20 22.31 72.65
CA ASP A 140 -20.40 23.15 72.63
C ASP A 140 -21.03 23.25 71.22
N ALA A 141 -22.20 23.89 71.14
CA ALA A 141 -22.94 24.13 69.91
C ALA A 141 -23.20 25.63 69.72
N PRO A 142 -23.27 26.14 68.47
CA PRO A 142 -23.52 27.55 68.23
C PRO A 142 -24.93 27.95 68.66
N ILE A 143 -25.05 29.10 69.32
CA ILE A 143 -26.34 29.72 69.65
C ILE A 143 -26.83 30.49 68.42
N LEU A 144 -27.84 29.97 67.72
CA LEU A 144 -28.37 30.56 66.50
C LEU A 144 -29.48 31.58 66.80
N GLY A 145 -29.44 32.75 66.16
CA GLY A 145 -30.50 33.75 66.23
C GLY A 145 -31.81 33.32 65.55
N ALA A 146 -32.85 34.15 65.65
CA ALA A 146 -34.11 33.94 64.93
C ALA A 146 -33.91 34.10 63.40
N ASN A 147 -34.69 33.35 62.59
CA ASN A 147 -34.63 33.36 61.13
C ASN A 147 -33.22 33.07 60.56
N MET A 148 -32.55 32.04 61.10
CA MET A 148 -31.16 31.78 60.81
C MET A 148 -30.93 31.30 59.36
N ASN A 149 -29.90 31.85 58.72
CA ASN A 149 -29.46 31.48 57.38
C ASN A 149 -28.11 30.76 57.46
N LEU A 150 -28.08 29.47 57.08
CA LEU A 150 -26.88 28.64 57.04
C LEU A 150 -26.33 28.45 55.62
N SER A 151 -26.85 29.17 54.63
CA SER A 151 -26.51 28.92 53.23
C SER A 151 -25.00 28.98 52.96
N ALA A 152 -24.48 27.95 52.28
CA ALA A 152 -23.07 27.81 51.93
C ALA A 152 -22.08 27.95 53.09
N MET A 153 -22.50 27.71 54.34
CA MET A 153 -21.64 27.84 55.51
C MET A 153 -20.38 26.97 55.42
N PHE A 154 -20.48 25.72 54.96
CA PHE A 154 -19.35 24.79 54.79
C PHE A 154 -19.09 24.42 53.32
N LEU A 155 -19.46 25.30 52.40
CA LEU A 155 -19.17 25.11 50.98
C LEU A 155 -17.66 24.92 50.76
N ASN A 156 -17.26 23.85 50.06
CA ASN A 156 -15.85 23.50 49.79
C ASN A 156 -14.98 23.25 51.04
N CYS A 157 -15.57 22.92 52.19
CA CYS A 157 -14.84 22.40 53.35
C CYS A 157 -14.50 20.91 53.16
N THR A 158 -13.59 20.61 52.24
CA THR A 158 -13.32 19.26 51.71
C THR A 158 -12.86 18.24 52.76
N LEU A 159 -12.24 18.68 53.85
CA LEU A 159 -11.71 17.81 54.92
C LEU A 159 -12.59 17.76 56.18
N LEU A 160 -13.70 18.51 56.22
CA LEU A 160 -14.55 18.62 57.41
C LEU A 160 -15.28 17.30 57.68
N ASN A 161 -14.98 16.65 58.79
CA ASN A 161 -15.68 15.42 59.19
C ASN A 161 -15.68 15.15 60.71
N VAL A 162 -15.35 16.13 61.54
CA VAL A 162 -15.36 15.95 63.01
C VAL A 162 -16.15 17.09 63.65
N GLY A 163 -17.07 16.78 64.56
CA GLY A 163 -17.82 17.79 65.31
C GLY A 163 -19.15 17.26 65.86
N ASN A 164 -19.70 17.93 66.87
CA ASN A 164 -20.99 17.58 67.45
C ASN A 164 -22.17 18.21 66.67
N PHE A 165 -22.26 17.96 65.37
CA PHE A 165 -23.31 18.55 64.52
C PHE A 165 -24.72 18.16 64.98
N ASN A 166 -24.92 16.91 65.39
CA ASN A 166 -26.23 16.40 65.82
C ASN A 166 -26.76 17.09 67.09
N GLY A 167 -25.90 17.71 67.90
CA GLY A 167 -26.25 18.47 69.10
C GLY A 167 -26.68 19.92 68.84
N TRP A 168 -26.62 20.40 67.59
CA TRP A 168 -26.97 21.79 67.26
C TRP A 168 -28.49 22.01 67.31
N ASN A 169 -28.91 23.09 67.96
CA ASN A 169 -30.30 23.54 67.90
C ASN A 169 -30.54 24.36 66.63
N VAL A 170 -31.02 23.70 65.57
CA VAL A 170 -31.33 24.34 64.27
C VAL A 170 -32.79 24.74 64.10
N SER A 171 -33.59 24.76 65.18
CA SER A 171 -35.04 25.03 65.11
C SER A 171 -35.42 26.41 64.58
N THR A 172 -34.48 27.37 64.52
CA THR A 172 -34.67 28.71 63.97
C THR A 172 -34.21 28.86 62.52
N VAL A 173 -33.65 27.80 61.92
CA VAL A 173 -33.04 27.85 60.58
C VAL A 173 -34.10 27.78 59.50
N VAL A 174 -34.04 28.72 58.55
CA VAL A 174 -34.98 28.82 57.42
C VAL A 174 -34.36 28.47 56.06
N ASN A 175 -33.04 28.54 55.93
CA ASN A 175 -32.31 28.29 54.68
C ASN A 175 -31.04 27.45 54.91
N MET A 176 -30.97 26.29 54.26
CA MET A 176 -29.83 25.34 54.28
C MET A 176 -29.22 25.11 52.89
N GLN A 177 -29.47 26.01 51.93
CA GLN A 177 -28.95 25.90 50.57
C GLN A 177 -27.41 25.77 50.57
N SER A 178 -26.89 24.79 49.85
CA SER A 178 -25.44 24.56 49.70
C SER A 178 -24.65 24.36 51.00
N LEU A 179 -25.31 24.06 52.14
CA LEU A 179 -24.66 24.02 53.46
C LEU A 179 -23.36 23.19 53.48
N PHE A 180 -23.39 21.97 52.92
CA PHE A 180 -22.28 21.03 52.84
C PHE A 180 -21.85 20.75 51.39
N GLN A 181 -22.13 21.67 50.47
CA GLN A 181 -21.76 21.49 49.08
C GLN A 181 -20.23 21.34 48.96
N SER A 182 -19.78 20.29 48.27
CA SER A 182 -18.37 19.90 48.10
C SER A 182 -17.61 19.63 49.41
N ALA A 183 -18.31 19.41 50.53
CA ALA A 183 -17.70 18.90 51.76
C ALA A 183 -17.48 17.37 51.60
N SER A 184 -16.53 16.99 50.74
CA SER A 184 -16.38 15.62 50.24
C SER A 184 -16.13 14.56 51.31
N ALA A 185 -15.48 14.91 52.43
CA ALA A 185 -15.23 14.02 53.55
C ALA A 185 -16.37 13.97 54.57
N PHE A 186 -17.37 14.86 54.48
CA PHE A 186 -18.39 15.03 55.50
C PHE A 186 -19.34 13.83 55.57
N ASN A 187 -19.42 13.20 56.74
CA ASN A 187 -20.30 12.07 57.00
C ASN A 187 -20.76 12.02 58.48
N GLN A 188 -21.05 13.17 59.08
CA GLN A 188 -21.45 13.30 60.49
C GLN A 188 -22.98 13.23 60.67
N PRO A 189 -23.48 12.69 61.81
CA PRO A 189 -24.91 12.51 62.05
C PRO A 189 -25.66 13.84 62.17
N LEU A 190 -26.84 13.92 61.54
CA LEU A 190 -27.71 15.12 61.51
C LEU A 190 -29.18 14.83 61.87
N ASN A 191 -29.52 13.60 62.25
CA ASN A 191 -30.91 13.15 62.34
C ASN A 191 -31.71 13.82 63.48
N ASN A 192 -31.06 14.48 64.46
CA ASN A 192 -31.75 15.18 65.55
C ASN A 192 -32.14 16.63 65.21
N TRP A 193 -31.82 17.10 64.01
CA TRP A 193 -32.12 18.46 63.59
C TRP A 193 -33.62 18.69 63.39
N ASN A 194 -34.16 19.72 64.07
CA ASN A 194 -35.50 20.21 63.81
C ASN A 194 -35.51 21.11 62.56
N THR A 195 -35.90 20.56 61.41
CA THR A 195 -35.93 21.24 60.12
C THR A 195 -37.28 21.86 59.76
N SER A 196 -38.23 21.94 60.71
CA SER A 196 -39.62 22.33 60.44
C SER A 196 -39.83 23.75 59.87
N LEU A 197 -38.85 24.65 59.98
CA LEU A 197 -38.89 26.00 59.38
C LEU A 197 -38.09 26.14 58.08
N VAL A 198 -37.41 25.08 57.62
CA VAL A 198 -36.53 25.13 56.45
C VAL A 198 -37.37 25.16 55.17
N THR A 199 -37.14 26.17 54.33
CA THR A 199 -37.89 26.36 53.07
C THR A 199 -37.11 25.93 51.81
N THR A 200 -35.79 25.78 51.90
CA THR A 200 -34.93 25.35 50.80
C THR A 200 -33.77 24.49 51.26
N MET A 201 -33.51 23.40 50.54
CA MET A 201 -32.38 22.48 50.74
C MET A 201 -31.58 22.28 49.43
N ALA A 202 -31.70 23.20 48.48
CA ALA A 202 -31.03 23.09 47.18
C ALA A 202 -29.51 22.96 47.33
N ASN A 203 -28.90 22.02 46.60
CA ASN A 203 -27.47 21.71 46.60
C ASN A 203 -26.85 21.36 47.97
N MET A 204 -27.64 21.11 49.02
CA MET A 204 -27.15 21.01 50.40
C MET A 204 -25.99 20.02 50.57
N PHE A 205 -26.05 18.85 49.94
CA PHE A 205 -25.04 17.80 49.95
C PHE A 205 -24.44 17.54 48.56
N GLN A 206 -24.54 18.52 47.65
CA GLN A 206 -23.99 18.33 46.31
C GLN A 206 -22.47 18.08 46.42
N ASN A 207 -21.97 17.00 45.83
CA ASN A 207 -20.58 16.53 45.91
C ASN A 207 -20.06 16.22 47.33
N ALA A 208 -20.94 16.05 48.32
CA ALA A 208 -20.57 15.47 49.61
C ALA A 208 -20.42 13.94 49.47
N SER A 209 -19.37 13.51 48.77
CA SER A 209 -19.21 12.12 48.27
C SER A 209 -19.23 11.04 49.34
N ALA A 210 -18.78 11.35 50.57
CA ALA A 210 -18.76 10.41 51.70
C ALA A 210 -20.08 10.37 52.50
N PHE A 211 -21.00 11.32 52.27
CA PHE A 211 -22.19 11.47 53.12
C PHE A 211 -23.17 10.30 52.96
N ASN A 212 -23.49 9.63 54.06
CA ASN A 212 -24.43 8.51 54.11
C ASN A 212 -25.07 8.35 55.49
N GLN A 213 -25.49 9.45 56.13
CA GLN A 213 -26.11 9.45 57.47
C GLN A 213 -27.64 9.52 57.40
N PRO A 214 -28.37 8.89 58.35
CA PRO A 214 -29.84 8.93 58.39
C PRO A 214 -30.39 10.37 58.48
N LEU A 215 -31.51 10.59 57.80
CA LEU A 215 -32.24 11.88 57.74
C LEU A 215 -33.76 11.69 57.86
N ASP A 216 -34.20 10.53 58.31
CA ASP A 216 -35.61 10.11 58.36
C ASP A 216 -36.45 10.92 59.37
N ASN A 217 -35.84 11.56 60.37
CA ASN A 217 -36.55 12.41 61.34
C ASN A 217 -36.81 13.85 60.86
N TRP A 218 -36.32 14.22 59.68
CA TRP A 218 -36.44 15.59 59.18
C TRP A 218 -37.87 15.91 58.76
N ASN A 219 -38.35 17.11 59.13
CA ASN A 219 -39.61 17.65 58.64
C ASN A 219 -39.36 18.51 57.39
N THR A 220 -39.70 17.97 56.22
CA THR A 220 -39.52 18.62 54.92
C THR A 220 -40.77 19.33 54.40
N SER A 221 -41.83 19.45 55.21
CA SER A 221 -43.15 19.93 54.74
C SER A 221 -43.17 21.36 54.22
N LEU A 222 -42.22 22.23 54.61
CA LEU A 222 -42.11 23.60 54.09
C LEU A 222 -41.11 23.76 52.94
N VAL A 223 -40.39 22.70 52.56
CA VAL A 223 -39.36 22.77 51.52
C VAL A 223 -40.00 22.88 50.15
N ASN A 224 -39.68 23.93 49.40
CA ASN A 224 -40.20 24.16 48.05
C ASN A 224 -39.24 23.70 46.93
N THR A 225 -37.95 23.51 47.23
CA THR A 225 -36.95 23.08 46.25
C THR A 225 -35.91 22.16 46.89
N MET A 226 -35.63 21.05 46.20
CA MET A 226 -34.60 20.07 46.54
C MET A 226 -33.63 19.86 45.37
N ALA A 227 -33.55 20.84 44.46
CA ALA A 227 -32.71 20.78 43.29
C ALA A 227 -31.25 20.45 43.67
N ASN A 228 -30.68 19.43 43.03
CA ASN A 228 -29.31 18.93 43.23
C ASN A 228 -28.93 18.57 44.68
N MET A 229 -29.89 18.37 45.59
CA MET A 229 -29.60 18.20 47.02
C MET A 229 -28.54 17.13 47.30
N PHE A 230 -28.62 15.97 46.63
CA PHE A 230 -27.67 14.85 46.73
C PHE A 230 -26.87 14.63 45.44
N SER A 231 -26.80 15.63 44.57
CA SER A 231 -26.06 15.50 43.31
C SER A 231 -24.59 15.20 43.58
N GLY A 232 -24.07 14.04 43.18
CA GLY A 232 -22.68 13.64 43.42
C GLY A 232 -22.39 13.13 44.84
N ALA A 233 -23.41 13.00 45.70
CA ALA A 233 -23.29 12.33 47.00
C ALA A 233 -23.22 10.81 46.79
N SER A 234 -22.08 10.32 46.26
CA SER A 234 -21.94 8.97 45.71
C SER A 234 -22.20 7.85 46.72
N SER A 235 -21.96 8.08 48.01
CA SER A 235 -22.18 7.09 49.07
C SER A 235 -23.60 7.07 49.64
N PHE A 236 -24.41 8.09 49.35
CA PHE A 236 -25.72 8.26 49.98
C PHE A 236 -26.69 7.15 49.56
N ASN A 237 -27.23 6.41 50.52
CA ASN A 237 -28.20 5.34 50.31
C ASN A 237 -29.15 5.18 51.52
N GLN A 238 -29.51 6.27 52.18
CA GLN A 238 -30.38 6.24 53.36
C GLN A 238 -31.86 6.36 52.99
N ASN A 239 -32.71 5.72 53.78
CA ASN A 239 -34.15 5.71 53.54
C ASN A 239 -34.76 7.08 53.89
N ILE A 240 -35.35 7.72 52.89
CA ILE A 240 -36.01 9.04 52.99
C ILE A 240 -37.45 8.99 52.46
N ASN A 241 -38.04 7.78 52.37
CA ASN A 241 -39.40 7.59 51.88
C ASN A 241 -40.44 8.32 52.77
N VAL A 242 -40.12 8.50 54.06
CA VAL A 242 -40.98 9.15 55.08
C VAL A 242 -41.11 10.67 54.91
N TRP A 243 -40.30 11.30 54.06
CA TRP A 243 -40.33 12.74 53.86
C TRP A 243 -41.65 13.24 53.23
N ASN A 244 -42.13 14.40 53.72
CA ASN A 244 -43.26 15.09 53.11
C ASN A 244 -42.76 16.07 52.03
N VAL A 245 -42.79 15.60 50.78
CA VAL A 245 -42.38 16.39 49.61
C VAL A 245 -43.55 17.13 48.92
N GLY A 246 -44.72 17.20 49.56
CA GLY A 246 -45.94 17.74 48.95
C GLY A 246 -45.86 19.20 48.50
N ASN A 247 -44.95 20.00 49.07
CA ASN A 247 -44.72 21.40 48.68
C ASN A 247 -43.53 21.60 47.71
N VAL A 248 -42.82 20.54 47.34
CA VAL A 248 -41.66 20.63 46.46
C VAL A 248 -42.10 20.86 45.02
N ILE A 249 -41.57 21.91 44.41
CA ILE A 249 -41.84 22.31 43.02
C ILE A 249 -40.72 21.84 42.08
N ASN A 250 -39.47 21.83 42.56
CA ASN A 250 -38.29 21.50 41.76
C ASN A 250 -37.44 20.39 42.41
N MET A 251 -37.32 19.26 41.70
CA MET A 251 -36.49 18.10 42.06
C MET A 251 -35.35 17.85 41.05
N SER A 252 -35.05 18.84 40.21
CA SER A 252 -34.04 18.69 39.15
C SER A 252 -32.69 18.26 39.74
N GLY A 253 -32.11 17.19 39.20
CA GLY A 253 -30.78 16.69 39.58
C GLY A 253 -30.66 16.20 41.02
N MET A 254 -31.76 16.02 41.77
CA MET A 254 -31.71 15.70 43.21
C MET A 254 -30.76 14.53 43.54
N PHE A 255 -30.75 13.47 42.73
CA PHE A 255 -29.88 12.29 42.87
C PHE A 255 -28.94 12.11 41.68
N GLN A 256 -28.65 13.17 40.93
CA GLN A 256 -27.69 13.11 39.83
C GLN A 256 -26.35 12.60 40.36
N ASN A 257 -25.76 11.57 39.75
CA ASN A 257 -24.52 10.93 40.22
C ASN A 257 -24.53 10.40 41.68
N ALA A 258 -25.70 10.21 42.31
CA ALA A 258 -25.81 9.51 43.59
C ALA A 258 -25.70 7.99 43.37
N ARG A 259 -24.47 7.52 43.14
CA ARG A 259 -24.17 6.18 42.59
C ARG A 259 -24.78 5.02 43.38
N ASN A 260 -24.81 5.11 44.70
CA ASN A 260 -25.30 4.03 45.57
C ASN A 260 -26.79 4.15 45.94
N PHE A 261 -27.47 5.25 45.57
CA PHE A 261 -28.84 5.49 46.01
C PHE A 261 -29.81 4.52 45.33
N ASN A 262 -30.47 3.68 46.12
CA ASN A 262 -31.45 2.70 45.66
C ASN A 262 -32.54 2.42 46.72
N GLN A 263 -33.03 3.48 47.39
CA GLN A 263 -34.05 3.36 48.44
C GLN A 263 -35.46 3.66 47.91
N PRO A 264 -36.52 3.08 48.50
CA PRO A 264 -37.90 3.34 48.09
C PRO A 264 -38.28 4.82 48.18
N LEU A 265 -39.05 5.30 47.19
CA LEU A 265 -39.59 6.66 47.11
C LEU A 265 -41.10 6.68 46.81
N ASN A 266 -41.77 5.55 46.98
CA ASN A 266 -43.14 5.33 46.55
C ASN A 266 -44.20 6.02 47.45
N SER A 267 -43.86 6.50 48.65
CA SER A 267 -44.79 7.27 49.51
C SER A 267 -44.75 8.78 49.28
N TRP A 268 -43.91 9.26 48.35
CA TRP A 268 -43.79 10.67 48.05
C TRP A 268 -45.00 11.21 47.27
N ASN A 269 -45.59 12.30 47.76
CA ASN A 269 -46.61 13.06 47.04
C ASN A 269 -45.94 14.10 46.11
N THR A 270 -45.82 13.78 44.83
CA THR A 270 -45.15 14.61 43.81
C THR A 270 -46.09 15.55 43.06
N ALA A 271 -47.34 15.73 43.49
CA ALA A 271 -48.37 16.45 42.74
C ALA A 271 -48.05 17.93 42.41
N ASN A 272 -47.14 18.56 43.16
CA ASN A 272 -46.72 19.95 42.92
C ASN A 272 -45.41 20.09 42.12
N VAL A 273 -44.74 18.98 41.80
CA VAL A 273 -43.46 18.99 41.10
C VAL A 273 -43.68 19.37 39.64
N THR A 274 -42.91 20.34 39.15
CA THR A 274 -42.93 20.80 37.75
C THR A 274 -41.67 20.43 36.98
N ASN A 275 -40.54 20.22 37.67
CA ASN A 275 -39.26 19.89 37.06
C ASN A 275 -38.61 18.67 37.73
N MET A 276 -38.41 17.60 36.93
CA MET A 276 -37.72 16.36 37.32
C MET A 276 -36.47 16.10 36.48
N SER A 277 -35.98 17.11 35.74
CA SER A 277 -34.85 16.94 34.83
C SER A 277 -33.62 16.40 35.56
N SER A 278 -32.94 15.42 34.97
CA SER A 278 -31.68 14.86 35.47
C SER A 278 -31.74 14.19 36.85
N MET A 279 -32.93 13.99 37.43
CA MET A 279 -33.10 13.57 38.83
C MET A 279 -32.30 12.31 39.20
N PHE A 280 -32.28 11.30 38.33
CA PHE A 280 -31.52 10.05 38.48
C PHE A 280 -30.46 9.87 37.37
N SER A 281 -29.92 10.98 36.86
CA SER A 281 -28.93 10.95 35.78
C SER A 281 -27.53 10.62 36.28
N GLY A 282 -26.84 9.72 35.59
CA GLY A 282 -25.45 9.37 35.82
C GLY A 282 -24.48 10.04 34.86
N ALA A 283 -23.20 10.07 35.25
CA ALA A 283 -22.10 10.41 34.37
C ALA A 283 -22.00 9.39 33.23
N PRO A 284 -21.53 9.80 32.04
CA PRO A 284 -21.25 8.88 30.94
C PRO A 284 -20.35 7.73 31.42
N TYR A 285 -20.76 6.49 31.14
CA TYR A 285 -19.98 5.32 31.51
C TYR A 285 -18.69 5.25 30.67
N THR A 286 -17.55 5.34 31.33
CA THR A 286 -16.23 5.07 30.74
C THR A 286 -15.67 3.78 31.38
N PRO A 287 -15.64 2.66 30.64
CA PRO A 287 -14.97 1.46 31.12
C PRO A 287 -13.46 1.73 31.29
N PRO A 288 -12.79 1.14 32.31
CA PRO A 288 -13.30 0.29 33.39
C PRO A 288 -13.67 1.06 34.68
N ALA A 289 -13.60 2.40 34.71
CA ALA A 289 -13.34 3.14 35.95
C ALA A 289 -14.53 3.85 36.61
N THR A 290 -15.73 3.86 36.03
CA THR A 290 -16.86 4.63 36.58
C THR A 290 -17.97 3.73 37.13
N PRO A 291 -18.20 3.69 38.46
CA PRO A 291 -19.41 3.10 39.01
C PRO A 291 -20.63 3.87 38.50
N THR A 292 -21.63 3.13 38.02
CA THR A 292 -22.86 3.67 37.42
C THR A 292 -23.92 3.86 38.50
N ILE A 293 -24.94 4.68 38.21
CA ILE A 293 -26.12 4.78 39.08
C ILE A 293 -26.89 3.46 39.02
N ILE A 294 -27.34 3.00 40.18
CA ILE A 294 -28.03 1.71 40.35
C ILE A 294 -29.52 1.83 40.69
N PHE A 295 -30.05 3.06 40.70
CA PHE A 295 -31.43 3.31 41.12
C PHE A 295 -32.44 2.55 40.24
N ASN A 296 -33.23 1.68 40.85
CA ASN A 296 -34.26 0.89 40.17
C ASN A 296 -35.44 0.58 41.12
N GLN A 297 -35.89 1.57 41.90
CA GLN A 297 -37.02 1.41 42.83
C GLN A 297 -38.34 1.87 42.21
N ASP A 298 -39.45 1.29 42.68
CA ASP A 298 -40.79 1.62 42.19
C ASP A 298 -41.16 3.08 42.47
N ILE A 299 -41.56 3.77 41.41
CA ILE A 299 -42.01 5.16 41.36
C ILE A 299 -43.31 5.31 40.54
N SER A 300 -44.02 4.20 40.32
CA SER A 300 -45.29 4.18 39.58
C SER A 300 -46.39 4.97 40.30
N SER A 301 -46.31 5.15 41.61
CA SER A 301 -47.30 5.89 42.42
C SER A 301 -47.21 7.42 42.27
N TRP A 302 -46.18 7.94 41.61
CA TRP A 302 -45.95 9.38 41.51
C TRP A 302 -47.00 10.09 40.67
N ASN A 303 -47.46 11.26 41.15
CA ASN A 303 -48.33 12.15 40.39
C ASN A 303 -47.51 13.13 39.56
N THR A 304 -47.42 12.87 38.26
CA THR A 304 -46.64 13.67 37.30
C THR A 304 -47.47 14.72 36.55
N SER A 305 -48.74 14.94 36.92
CA SER A 305 -49.68 15.78 36.16
C SER A 305 -49.29 17.26 36.01
N ARG A 306 -48.34 17.77 36.82
CA ARG A 306 -47.82 19.14 36.72
C ARG A 306 -46.39 19.22 36.16
N VAL A 307 -45.77 18.08 35.84
CA VAL A 307 -44.39 18.03 35.34
C VAL A 307 -44.35 18.52 33.90
N THR A 308 -43.48 19.49 33.63
CA THR A 308 -43.25 20.05 32.29
C THR A 308 -41.90 19.63 31.71
N ASN A 309 -40.91 19.29 32.55
CA ASN A 309 -39.57 18.92 32.11
C ASN A 309 -39.11 17.60 32.74
N MET A 310 -38.84 16.59 31.89
CA MET A 310 -38.32 15.26 32.24
C MET A 310 -36.95 14.99 31.58
N SER A 311 -36.28 16.01 31.03
CA SER A 311 -35.04 15.84 30.28
C SER A 311 -33.97 15.14 31.11
N SER A 312 -33.32 14.13 30.54
CA SER A 312 -32.22 13.35 31.13
C SER A 312 -32.55 12.64 32.45
N MET A 313 -33.82 12.52 32.85
CA MET A 313 -34.20 12.02 34.18
C MET A 313 -33.52 10.69 34.55
N PHE A 314 -33.40 9.75 33.60
CA PHE A 314 -32.76 8.43 33.77
C PHE A 314 -31.52 8.24 32.88
N SER A 315 -30.94 9.33 32.37
CA SER A 315 -29.75 9.25 31.51
C SER A 315 -28.60 8.53 32.23
N ASN A 316 -27.98 7.54 31.58
CA ASN A 316 -26.93 6.67 32.10
C ASN A 316 -27.32 5.82 33.33
N ASN A 317 -28.60 5.73 33.66
CA ASN A 317 -29.09 4.78 34.65
C ASN A 317 -29.35 3.42 33.99
N ARG A 318 -28.30 2.60 33.90
CA ARG A 318 -28.27 1.36 33.11
C ARG A 318 -29.22 0.28 33.59
N PHE A 319 -29.62 0.32 34.87
CA PHE A 319 -30.41 -0.72 35.54
C PHE A 319 -31.90 -0.36 35.67
N PHE A 320 -32.27 0.88 35.38
CA PHE A 320 -33.65 1.33 35.54
C PHE A 320 -34.59 0.62 34.57
N ASN A 321 -35.63 -0.02 35.10
CA ASN A 321 -36.64 -0.74 34.31
C ASN A 321 -38.01 -0.81 35.01
N GLN A 322 -38.46 0.27 35.66
CA GLN A 322 -39.69 0.30 36.45
C GLN A 322 -40.94 0.76 35.66
N PRO A 323 -42.15 0.28 36.00
CA PRO A 323 -43.36 0.49 35.21
C PRO A 323 -43.95 1.90 35.38
N ILE A 324 -43.44 2.84 34.58
CA ILE A 324 -43.85 4.26 34.58
C ILE A 324 -44.89 4.62 33.50
N GLY A 325 -45.50 3.60 32.87
CA GLY A 325 -46.49 3.80 31.80
C GLY A 325 -47.80 4.48 32.25
N ASN A 326 -48.06 4.52 33.55
CA ASN A 326 -49.24 5.15 34.16
C ASN A 326 -49.08 6.65 34.46
N TRP A 327 -47.89 7.21 34.24
CA TRP A 327 -47.62 8.63 34.47
C TRP A 327 -48.43 9.54 33.55
N ASN A 328 -48.86 10.69 34.07
CA ASN A 328 -49.53 11.73 33.29
C ASN A 328 -48.50 12.67 32.68
N THR A 329 -48.25 12.55 31.38
CA THR A 329 -47.28 13.38 30.64
C THR A 329 -47.92 14.54 29.88
N SER A 330 -49.21 14.85 30.11
CA SER A 330 -49.97 15.81 29.29
C SER A 330 -49.45 17.25 29.28
N LEU A 331 -48.64 17.64 30.27
CA LEU A 331 -47.98 18.95 30.34
C LEU A 331 -46.49 18.93 30.00
N VAL A 332 -45.92 17.75 29.70
CA VAL A 332 -44.49 17.61 29.42
C VAL A 332 -44.16 18.20 28.05
N THR A 333 -43.18 19.12 28.02
CA THR A 333 -42.72 19.77 26.79
C THR A 333 -41.32 19.33 26.36
N ASN A 334 -40.52 18.76 27.28
CA ASN A 334 -39.13 18.37 27.03
C ASN A 334 -38.82 16.95 27.58
N MET A 335 -38.46 16.04 26.67
CA MET A 335 -38.04 14.65 26.95
C MET A 335 -36.61 14.34 26.46
N LEU A 336 -35.80 15.38 26.18
CA LEU A 336 -34.41 15.26 25.73
C LEU A 336 -33.63 14.26 26.59
N SER A 337 -33.00 13.26 25.98
CA SER A 337 -32.12 12.27 26.64
C SER A 337 -32.72 11.51 27.83
N MET A 338 -34.05 11.46 28.01
CA MET A 338 -34.67 10.92 29.22
C MET A 338 -34.19 9.51 29.61
N PHE A 339 -34.01 8.61 28.62
CA PHE A 339 -33.52 7.24 28.78
C PHE A 339 -32.20 6.98 28.06
N GLN A 340 -31.42 8.02 27.76
CA GLN A 340 -30.11 7.87 27.12
C GLN A 340 -29.24 6.89 27.93
N SER A 341 -28.72 5.84 27.31
CA SER A 341 -27.90 4.79 27.94
C SER A 341 -28.59 4.04 29.09
N ALA A 342 -29.92 4.08 29.20
CA ALA A 342 -30.70 3.24 30.11
C ALA A 342 -30.82 1.81 29.53
N THR A 343 -29.71 1.08 29.53
CA THR A 343 -29.55 -0.16 28.74
C THR A 343 -30.57 -1.26 29.03
N ALA A 344 -31.09 -1.34 30.27
CA ALA A 344 -32.07 -2.34 30.68
C ALA A 344 -33.54 -1.91 30.50
N PHE A 345 -33.80 -0.64 30.15
CA PHE A 345 -35.15 -0.09 30.12
C PHE A 345 -35.96 -0.64 28.93
N ASN A 346 -37.09 -1.29 29.22
CA ASN A 346 -38.00 -1.84 28.23
C ASN A 346 -39.46 -1.88 28.71
N GLN A 347 -39.95 -0.81 29.35
CA GLN A 347 -41.31 -0.73 29.91
C GLN A 347 -42.30 -0.04 28.96
N PRO A 348 -43.59 -0.43 28.94
CA PRO A 348 -44.57 0.12 28.01
C PRO A 348 -44.86 1.61 28.26
N LEU A 349 -44.76 2.42 27.20
CA LEU A 349 -44.98 3.88 27.24
C LEU A 349 -46.11 4.37 26.31
N GLY A 350 -46.87 3.45 25.69
CA GLY A 350 -47.86 3.78 24.66
C GLY A 350 -49.00 4.70 25.13
N ASN A 351 -49.28 4.76 26.43
CA ASN A 351 -50.35 5.57 27.02
C ASN A 351 -49.93 7.03 27.33
N TRP A 352 -48.66 7.38 27.12
CA TRP A 352 -48.20 8.74 27.37
C TRP A 352 -48.79 9.74 26.36
N ASN A 353 -49.27 10.86 26.87
CA ASN A 353 -49.67 12.01 26.05
C ASN A 353 -48.45 12.84 25.72
N THR A 354 -48.05 12.86 24.45
CA THR A 354 -46.88 13.59 23.94
C THR A 354 -47.23 14.85 23.16
N SER A 355 -48.50 15.28 23.15
CA SER A 355 -49.02 16.37 22.30
C SER A 355 -48.37 17.74 22.52
N LEU A 356 -47.74 17.99 23.67
CA LEU A 356 -47.01 19.23 23.98
C LEU A 356 -45.48 19.08 23.88
N VAL A 357 -44.97 17.89 23.59
CA VAL A 357 -43.53 17.63 23.53
C VAL A 357 -42.95 18.27 22.26
N THR A 358 -41.91 19.08 22.46
CA THR A 358 -41.19 19.77 21.37
C THR A 358 -39.81 19.19 21.10
N ASN A 359 -39.19 18.52 22.09
CA ASN A 359 -37.84 17.97 22.00
C ASN A 359 -37.80 16.51 22.48
N MET A 360 -37.46 15.60 21.57
CA MET A 360 -37.26 14.16 21.81
C MET A 360 -35.84 13.69 21.45
N ALA A 361 -34.89 14.61 21.22
CA ALA A 361 -33.54 14.24 20.83
C ALA A 361 -32.89 13.31 21.86
N SER A 362 -32.13 12.32 21.38
CA SER A 362 -31.43 11.31 22.19
C SER A 362 -32.28 10.55 23.23
N MET A 363 -33.62 10.61 23.20
CA MET A 363 -34.47 10.07 24.27
C MET A 363 -34.18 8.59 24.60
N PHE A 364 -33.94 7.76 23.58
CA PHE A 364 -33.60 6.33 23.70
C PHE A 364 -32.21 6.00 23.15
N GLN A 365 -31.32 6.99 23.03
CA GLN A 365 -29.98 6.74 22.54
C GLN A 365 -29.28 5.71 23.45
N SER A 366 -28.78 4.61 22.89
CA SER A 366 -28.15 3.49 23.60
C SER A 366 -29.04 2.81 24.63
N ALA A 367 -30.38 2.93 24.53
CA ALA A 367 -31.33 2.13 25.29
C ALA A 367 -31.45 0.74 24.65
N ILE A 368 -30.41 -0.09 24.83
CA ILE A 368 -30.19 -1.35 24.12
C ILE A 368 -31.40 -2.28 24.13
N ALA A 369 -32.08 -2.44 25.27
CA ALA A 369 -33.20 -3.36 25.43
C ALA A 369 -34.57 -2.80 24.98
N PHE A 370 -34.67 -1.51 24.64
CA PHE A 370 -35.95 -0.86 24.41
C PHE A 370 -36.59 -1.29 23.07
N ASP A 371 -37.77 -1.90 23.14
CA ASP A 371 -38.56 -2.33 21.98
C ASP A 371 -40.07 -2.29 22.27
N GLN A 372 -40.59 -1.16 22.76
CA GLN A 372 -42.00 -1.01 23.16
C GLN A 372 -42.81 -0.18 22.17
N PRO A 373 -44.10 -0.50 21.95
CA PRO A 373 -44.93 0.18 20.97
C PRO A 373 -45.19 1.65 21.37
N ILE A 374 -44.76 2.56 20.50
CA ILE A 374 -44.88 4.03 20.66
C ILE A 374 -45.45 4.72 19.41
N GLY A 375 -46.00 3.96 18.47
CA GLY A 375 -46.57 4.49 17.22
C GLY A 375 -47.77 5.42 17.40
N ASN A 376 -48.46 5.34 18.56
CA ASN A 376 -49.63 6.17 18.88
C ASN A 376 -49.28 7.56 19.45
N TRP A 377 -48.00 7.87 19.63
CA TRP A 377 -47.58 9.18 20.13
C TRP A 377 -47.91 10.32 19.15
N ASN A 378 -48.31 11.46 19.71
CA ASN A 378 -48.52 12.68 18.94
C ASN A 378 -47.21 13.47 18.86
N THR A 379 -46.57 13.45 17.68
CA THR A 379 -45.29 14.13 17.44
C THR A 379 -45.44 15.47 16.71
N SER A 380 -46.66 15.99 16.57
CA SER A 380 -46.93 17.16 15.71
C SER A 380 -46.20 18.45 16.11
N LEU A 381 -45.81 18.61 17.38
CA LEU A 381 -45.03 19.75 17.85
C LEU A 381 -43.52 19.47 17.97
N VAL A 382 -43.07 18.25 17.70
CA VAL A 382 -41.66 17.88 17.83
C VAL A 382 -40.85 18.55 16.72
N THR A 383 -39.81 19.29 17.12
CA THR A 383 -38.92 19.99 16.18
C THR A 383 -37.59 19.28 15.96
N THR A 384 -37.19 18.37 16.86
CA THR A 384 -35.95 17.58 16.74
C THR A 384 -36.10 16.16 17.28
N MET A 385 -35.61 15.20 16.50
CA MET A 385 -35.51 13.78 16.84
C MET A 385 -34.07 13.26 16.65
N ALA A 386 -33.10 14.17 16.63
CA ALA A 386 -31.70 13.84 16.43
C ALA A 386 -31.25 12.76 17.43
N SER A 387 -30.59 11.72 16.93
CA SER A 387 -30.06 10.59 17.71
C SER A 387 -31.08 9.81 18.56
N MET A 388 -32.39 9.97 18.36
CA MET A 388 -33.42 9.43 19.27
C MET A 388 -33.28 7.92 19.55
N PHE A 389 -32.95 7.11 18.53
CA PHE A 389 -32.75 5.65 18.63
C PHE A 389 -31.31 5.23 18.29
N SER A 390 -30.36 6.17 18.30
CA SER A 390 -28.94 5.87 18.04
C SER A 390 -28.45 4.82 19.05
N GLY A 391 -28.05 3.64 18.61
CA GLY A 391 -27.58 2.53 19.47
C GLY A 391 -28.69 1.75 20.19
N ALA A 392 -29.97 2.03 19.92
CA ALA A 392 -31.10 1.23 20.43
C ALA A 392 -31.21 -0.07 19.61
N SER A 393 -30.28 -1.00 19.83
CA SER A 393 -30.05 -2.14 18.95
C SER A 393 -31.17 -3.18 18.91
N SER A 394 -32.14 -3.15 19.83
CA SER A 394 -33.31 -4.03 19.83
C SER A 394 -34.58 -3.37 19.26
N PHE A 395 -34.57 -2.06 19.02
CA PHE A 395 -35.76 -1.32 18.63
C PHE A 395 -36.21 -1.64 17.20
N ASN A 396 -37.44 -2.13 17.04
CA ASN A 396 -38.04 -2.43 15.73
C ASN A 396 -39.56 -2.15 15.67
N GLN A 397 -40.05 -1.16 16.42
CA GLN A 397 -41.49 -0.86 16.50
C GLN A 397 -41.97 0.09 15.39
N ASN A 398 -43.22 -0.08 14.96
CA ASN A 398 -43.81 0.75 13.91
C ASN A 398 -44.04 2.20 14.40
N ILE A 399 -43.39 3.14 13.72
CA ILE A 399 -43.45 4.60 13.95
C ILE A 399 -43.77 5.37 12.66
N GLY A 400 -44.27 4.68 11.63
CA GLY A 400 -44.59 5.30 10.34
C GLY A 400 -45.77 6.28 10.38
N SER A 401 -46.58 6.25 11.44
CA SER A 401 -47.73 7.13 11.68
C SER A 401 -47.37 8.49 12.30
N TRP A 402 -46.12 8.70 12.70
CA TRP A 402 -45.69 9.95 13.33
C TRP A 402 -45.79 11.13 12.36
N ASN A 403 -46.25 12.27 12.88
CA ASN A 403 -46.22 13.53 12.16
C ASN A 403 -44.85 14.20 12.35
N THR A 404 -44.05 14.23 11.28
CA THR A 404 -42.69 14.81 11.29
C THR A 404 -42.61 16.19 10.62
N ALA A 405 -43.74 16.83 10.30
CA ALA A 405 -43.75 18.04 9.48
C ALA A 405 -42.96 19.22 10.09
N ASN A 406 -42.84 19.28 11.42
CA ASN A 406 -42.09 20.33 12.13
C ASN A 406 -40.64 19.93 12.46
N VAL A 407 -40.21 18.71 12.14
CA VAL A 407 -38.87 18.21 12.46
C VAL A 407 -37.85 18.81 11.49
N THR A 408 -36.79 19.42 12.04
CA THR A 408 -35.71 20.02 11.25
C THR A 408 -34.41 19.20 11.28
N ALA A 409 -34.22 18.36 12.30
CA ALA A 409 -33.01 17.54 12.48
C ALA A 409 -33.35 16.07 12.77
N MET A 410 -32.83 15.17 11.93
CA MET A 410 -32.94 13.70 12.04
C MET A 410 -31.57 13.01 11.98
N ASN A 411 -30.47 13.76 12.14
CA ASN A 411 -29.13 13.21 12.13
C ASN A 411 -28.95 12.13 13.20
N ASN A 412 -28.25 11.05 12.84
CA ASN A 412 -28.01 9.86 13.66
C ASN A 412 -29.26 9.12 14.20
N MET A 413 -30.48 9.41 13.74
CA MET A 413 -31.71 8.93 14.41
C MET A 413 -31.75 7.40 14.64
N PHE A 414 -31.28 6.60 13.67
CA PHE A 414 -31.24 5.12 13.73
C PHE A 414 -29.80 4.58 13.60
N GLN A 415 -28.79 5.41 13.89
CA GLN A 415 -27.40 4.98 13.86
C GLN A 415 -27.21 3.76 14.77
N SER A 416 -26.69 2.65 14.28
CA SER A 416 -26.50 1.40 15.02
C SER A 416 -27.78 0.78 15.61
N ALA A 417 -28.97 1.15 15.12
CA ALA A 417 -30.21 0.44 15.40
C ALA A 417 -30.28 -0.83 14.53
N THR A 418 -29.48 -1.83 14.89
CA THR A 418 -29.10 -2.96 14.02
C THR A 418 -30.25 -3.85 13.54
N VAL A 419 -31.41 -3.83 14.20
CA VAL A 419 -32.59 -4.63 13.83
C VAL A 419 -33.74 -3.80 13.26
N PHE A 420 -33.61 -2.48 13.22
CA PHE A 420 -34.69 -1.59 12.79
C PHE A 420 -34.97 -1.75 11.29
N ASN A 421 -36.20 -2.12 10.94
CA ASN A 421 -36.62 -2.32 9.54
C ASN A 421 -38.09 -1.95 9.31
N GLN A 422 -38.60 -0.91 9.98
CA GLN A 422 -39.99 -0.46 9.83
C GLN A 422 -40.13 0.64 8.77
N SER A 423 -41.30 0.71 8.14
CA SER A 423 -41.56 1.68 7.06
C SER A 423 -41.62 3.12 7.57
N LEU A 424 -40.90 4.00 6.88
CA LEU A 424 -40.79 5.44 7.17
C LEU A 424 -41.26 6.31 5.99
N ASN A 425 -41.82 5.71 4.94
CA ASN A 425 -42.09 6.39 3.68
C ASN A 425 -43.20 7.47 3.80
N ASN A 426 -44.00 7.44 4.86
CA ASN A 426 -45.08 8.42 5.09
C ASN A 426 -44.61 9.68 5.84
N TRP A 427 -43.34 9.74 6.26
CA TRP A 427 -42.81 10.90 6.97
C TRP A 427 -42.69 12.12 6.05
N ASN A 428 -43.09 13.27 6.57
CA ASN A 428 -42.85 14.55 5.93
C ASN A 428 -41.46 15.07 6.32
N THR A 429 -40.52 15.09 5.38
CA THR A 429 -39.14 15.55 5.60
C THR A 429 -38.84 16.92 5.01
N ALA A 430 -39.85 17.68 4.57
CA ALA A 430 -39.65 18.92 3.81
C ALA A 430 -38.86 20.00 4.58
N ASN A 431 -38.94 20.00 5.92
CA ASN A 431 -38.22 20.94 6.78
C ASN A 431 -36.88 20.40 7.32
N VAL A 432 -36.52 19.16 6.99
CA VAL A 432 -35.29 18.53 7.48
C VAL A 432 -34.09 19.07 6.72
N THR A 433 -33.09 19.56 7.46
CA THR A 433 -31.84 20.09 6.89
C THR A 433 -30.64 19.16 7.09
N ALA A 434 -30.67 18.26 8.09
CA ALA A 434 -29.56 17.36 8.42
C ALA A 434 -30.02 15.90 8.53
N MET A 435 -29.43 15.02 7.70
CA MET A 435 -29.68 13.56 7.67
C MET A 435 -28.39 12.73 7.78
N ASN A 436 -27.27 13.36 8.15
CA ASN A 436 -25.99 12.68 8.30
C ASN A 436 -26.07 11.53 9.33
N ASN A 437 -25.41 10.41 9.01
CA ASN A 437 -25.39 9.16 9.78
C ASN A 437 -26.76 8.55 10.14
N MET A 438 -27.88 8.96 9.53
CA MET A 438 -29.23 8.58 9.99
C MET A 438 -29.44 7.06 10.11
N PHE A 439 -28.92 6.28 9.16
CA PHE A 439 -29.00 4.80 9.13
C PHE A 439 -27.61 4.14 9.15
N GLN A 440 -26.58 4.85 9.62
CA GLN A 440 -25.24 4.27 9.73
C GLN A 440 -25.30 3.02 10.61
N SER A 441 -24.81 1.88 10.13
CA SER A 441 -24.83 0.58 10.82
C SER A 441 -26.23 0.04 11.17
N ALA A 442 -27.30 0.55 10.55
CA ALA A 442 -28.62 -0.09 10.58
C ALA A 442 -28.62 -1.27 9.58
N THR A 443 -27.95 -2.36 9.96
CA THR A 443 -27.51 -3.43 9.05
C THR A 443 -28.62 -4.13 8.26
N VAL A 444 -29.83 -4.22 8.84
CA VAL A 444 -30.99 -4.88 8.22
C VAL A 444 -31.98 -3.90 7.56
N PHE A 445 -31.78 -2.59 7.70
CA PHE A 445 -32.73 -1.60 7.21
C PHE A 445 -32.82 -1.64 5.67
N ASN A 446 -34.00 -1.91 5.15
CA ASN A 446 -34.25 -2.00 3.70
C ASN A 446 -35.69 -1.61 3.34
N GLN A 447 -36.18 -0.48 3.88
CA GLN A 447 -37.53 0.04 3.64
C GLN A 447 -37.54 1.23 2.67
N PRO A 448 -38.61 1.40 1.87
CA PRO A 448 -38.68 2.47 0.88
C PRO A 448 -38.66 3.86 1.52
N LEU A 449 -37.91 4.77 0.89
CA LEU A 449 -37.74 6.18 1.30
C LEU A 449 -38.03 7.16 0.14
N ASN A 450 -38.68 6.68 -0.92
CA ASN A 450 -38.86 7.41 -2.16
C ASN A 450 -39.84 8.60 -2.04
N ASN A 451 -40.66 8.68 -0.99
CA ASN A 451 -41.58 9.81 -0.79
C ASN A 451 -40.94 10.99 -0.04
N TRP A 452 -39.69 10.84 0.42
CA TRP A 452 -39.03 11.89 1.18
C TRP A 452 -38.70 13.11 0.32
N ASN A 453 -38.98 14.29 0.85
CA ASN A 453 -38.54 15.55 0.29
C ASN A 453 -37.19 15.94 0.89
N THR A 454 -36.13 15.91 0.09
CA THR A 454 -34.76 16.22 0.53
C THR A 454 -34.26 17.60 0.09
N ALA A 455 -35.13 18.47 -0.46
CA ALA A 455 -34.74 19.73 -1.09
C ALA A 455 -34.06 20.75 -0.14
N ASN A 456 -34.20 20.58 1.17
CA ASN A 456 -33.57 21.42 2.20
C ASN A 456 -32.37 20.74 2.88
N VAL A 457 -32.05 19.49 2.55
CA VAL A 457 -30.96 18.75 3.16
C VAL A 457 -29.61 19.24 2.63
N THR A 458 -28.71 19.59 3.55
CA THR A 458 -27.37 20.09 3.20
C THR A 458 -26.25 19.07 3.47
N ALA A 459 -26.48 18.09 4.35
CA ALA A 459 -25.50 17.06 4.72
C ALA A 459 -26.10 15.65 4.72
N MET A 460 -25.50 14.75 3.92
CA MET A 460 -25.87 13.33 3.78
C MET A 460 -24.67 12.38 4.04
N ASN A 461 -23.58 12.88 4.60
CA ASN A 461 -22.40 12.05 4.88
C ASN A 461 -22.73 10.88 5.82
N ASN A 462 -22.14 9.72 5.53
CA ASN A 462 -22.34 8.44 6.22
C ASN A 462 -23.80 7.95 6.34
N MET A 463 -24.78 8.52 5.63
CA MET A 463 -26.21 8.25 5.88
C MET A 463 -26.56 6.76 5.89
N PHE A 464 -25.96 5.96 5.00
CA PHE A 464 -26.14 4.50 4.87
C PHE A 464 -24.84 3.73 5.05
N GLN A 465 -23.83 4.31 5.71
CA GLN A 465 -22.58 3.62 5.95
C GLN A 465 -22.85 2.33 6.74
N SER A 466 -22.39 1.18 6.26
CA SER A 466 -22.60 -0.15 6.85
C SER A 466 -24.09 -0.57 6.97
N ALA A 467 -25.00 0.08 6.27
CA ALA A 467 -26.38 -0.38 6.10
C ALA A 467 -26.41 -1.51 5.06
N THR A 468 -25.89 -2.69 5.45
CA THR A 468 -25.52 -3.78 4.53
C THR A 468 -26.65 -4.29 3.64
N ALA A 469 -27.89 -4.26 4.13
CA ALA A 469 -29.08 -4.73 3.41
C ALA A 469 -29.78 -3.65 2.57
N PHE A 470 -29.40 -2.37 2.69
CA PHE A 470 -30.13 -1.27 2.07
C PHE A 470 -29.98 -1.27 0.54
N ASN A 471 -31.10 -1.41 -0.18
CA ASN A 471 -31.15 -1.37 -1.64
C ASN A 471 -32.49 -0.82 -2.16
N GLN A 472 -32.94 0.32 -1.65
CA GLN A 472 -34.24 0.92 -1.98
C GLN A 472 -34.11 2.15 -2.87
N PRO A 473 -35.10 2.42 -3.76
CA PRO A 473 -35.01 3.51 -4.73
C PRO A 473 -35.00 4.88 -4.04
N ILE A 474 -33.94 5.64 -4.33
CA ILE A 474 -33.71 7.02 -3.82
C ILE A 474 -33.28 7.99 -4.94
N GLY A 475 -33.39 7.56 -6.20
CA GLY A 475 -32.95 8.35 -7.36
C GLY A 475 -33.75 9.64 -7.58
N ASN A 476 -34.92 9.77 -6.96
CA ASN A 476 -35.78 10.95 -7.06
C ASN A 476 -35.51 12.03 -6.00
N TRP A 477 -34.55 11.80 -5.10
CA TRP A 477 -34.16 12.79 -4.10
C TRP A 477 -33.56 14.04 -4.76
N ASN A 478 -33.92 15.21 -4.23
CA ASN A 478 -33.31 16.47 -4.60
C ASN A 478 -32.05 16.70 -3.76
N THR A 479 -30.88 16.61 -4.38
CA THR A 479 -29.57 16.78 -3.72
C THR A 479 -28.94 18.15 -3.99
N SER A 480 -29.66 19.10 -4.59
CA SER A 480 -29.10 20.38 -5.06
C SER A 480 -28.48 21.28 -3.99
N LYS A 481 -28.79 21.05 -2.70
CA LYS A 481 -28.20 21.77 -1.56
C LYS A 481 -27.13 20.96 -0.79
N VAL A 482 -26.87 19.71 -1.19
CA VAL A 482 -25.93 18.83 -0.49
C VAL A 482 -24.49 19.25 -0.80
N THR A 483 -23.70 19.49 0.25
CA THR A 483 -22.31 19.94 0.12
C THR A 483 -21.29 18.82 0.36
N THR A 484 -21.70 17.70 0.96
CA THR A 484 -20.86 16.54 1.23
C THR A 484 -21.63 15.22 1.12
N MET A 485 -21.04 14.25 0.42
CA MET A 485 -21.54 12.87 0.29
C MET A 485 -20.51 11.83 0.78
N ALA A 486 -19.52 12.27 1.55
CA ALA A 486 -18.45 11.41 2.05
C ALA A 486 -19.02 10.18 2.79
N SER A 487 -18.51 9.01 2.42
CA SER A 487 -18.85 7.71 3.01
C SER A 487 -20.35 7.35 3.04
N MET A 488 -21.20 8.01 2.23
CA MET A 488 -22.66 7.82 2.29
C MET A 488 -23.09 6.35 2.17
N PHE A 489 -22.42 5.57 1.33
CA PHE A 489 -22.66 4.13 1.07
C PHE A 489 -21.44 3.25 1.39
N LEU A 490 -20.50 3.73 2.21
CA LEU A 490 -19.35 2.94 2.65
C LEU A 490 -19.84 1.63 3.30
N SER A 491 -19.46 0.48 2.77
CA SER A 491 -19.90 -0.86 3.18
C SER A 491 -21.41 -1.12 3.07
N ALA A 492 -22.14 -0.36 2.24
CA ALA A 492 -23.51 -0.69 1.85
C ALA A 492 -23.50 -1.78 0.76
N ILE A 493 -23.20 -3.01 1.18
CA ILE A 493 -22.87 -4.15 0.31
C ILE A 493 -23.93 -4.41 -0.78
N ALA A 494 -25.22 -4.33 -0.42
CA ALA A 494 -26.33 -4.63 -1.32
C ALA A 494 -26.78 -3.45 -2.21
N PHE A 495 -26.25 -2.24 -2.01
CA PHE A 495 -26.77 -1.05 -2.67
C PHE A 495 -26.42 -1.00 -4.16
N ASP A 496 -27.44 -0.98 -5.02
CA ASP A 496 -27.30 -0.90 -6.48
C ASP A 496 -28.52 -0.18 -7.11
N GLN A 497 -28.79 1.06 -6.69
CA GLN A 497 -29.96 1.83 -7.14
C GLN A 497 -29.58 3.03 -8.04
N PRO A 498 -30.40 3.34 -9.07
CA PRO A 498 -30.09 4.41 -10.01
C PRO A 498 -30.13 5.78 -9.35
N ILE A 499 -28.97 6.45 -9.28
CA ILE A 499 -28.77 7.77 -8.64
C ILE A 499 -28.10 8.78 -9.59
N GLY A 500 -28.04 8.49 -10.89
CA GLY A 500 -27.42 9.38 -11.89
C GLY A 500 -28.11 10.75 -12.02
N ASN A 501 -29.39 10.85 -11.63
CA ASN A 501 -30.17 12.10 -11.71
C ASN A 501 -29.90 13.08 -10.56
N TRP A 502 -29.06 12.71 -9.59
CA TRP A 502 -28.72 13.61 -8.49
C TRP A 502 -27.93 14.83 -8.97
N ASN A 503 -28.27 15.99 -8.42
CA ASN A 503 -27.49 17.21 -8.61
C ASN A 503 -26.34 17.24 -7.58
N THR A 504 -25.10 17.13 -8.07
CA THR A 504 -23.89 17.12 -7.26
C THR A 504 -23.08 18.42 -7.34
N SER A 505 -23.62 19.48 -7.96
CA SER A 505 -22.85 20.69 -8.30
C SER A 505 -22.30 21.45 -7.09
N LEU A 506 -22.83 21.25 -5.87
CA LEU A 506 -22.32 21.85 -4.64
C LEU A 506 -21.46 20.89 -3.79
N VAL A 507 -21.31 19.64 -4.22
CA VAL A 507 -20.57 18.63 -3.46
C VAL A 507 -19.08 18.91 -3.55
N THR A 508 -18.43 19.00 -2.39
CA THR A 508 -17.00 19.31 -2.26
C THR A 508 -16.14 18.08 -1.97
N THR A 509 -16.74 16.99 -1.48
CA THR A 509 -16.05 15.72 -1.18
C THR A 509 -16.97 14.52 -1.38
N MET A 510 -16.41 13.49 -2.03
CA MET A 510 -17.03 12.17 -2.26
C MET A 510 -16.14 11.04 -1.72
N ALA A 511 -15.22 11.35 -0.81
CA ALA A 511 -14.28 10.38 -0.25
C ALA A 511 -15.02 9.16 0.32
N SER A 512 -14.54 7.97 -0.01
CA SER A 512 -15.09 6.67 0.43
C SER A 512 -16.59 6.44 0.16
N MET A 513 -17.25 7.21 -0.70
CA MET A 513 -18.72 7.16 -0.87
C MET A 513 -19.25 5.74 -1.15
N PHE A 514 -18.58 4.95 -2.00
CA PHE A 514 -18.95 3.58 -2.38
C PHE A 514 -17.88 2.55 -1.98
N ASN A 515 -17.02 2.89 -1.03
CA ASN A 515 -15.99 1.96 -0.57
C ASN A 515 -16.67 0.69 -0.02
N THR A 516 -16.32 -0.49 -0.51
CA THR A 516 -16.89 -1.80 -0.14
C THR A 516 -18.40 -1.93 -0.46
N ALA A 517 -18.98 -1.03 -1.26
CA ALA A 517 -20.30 -1.21 -1.86
C ALA A 517 -20.18 -2.17 -3.06
N SER A 518 -19.97 -3.45 -2.78
CA SER A 518 -19.55 -4.44 -3.78
C SER A 518 -20.56 -4.68 -4.90
N SER A 519 -21.85 -4.44 -4.67
CA SER A 519 -22.91 -4.60 -5.68
C SER A 519 -23.07 -3.39 -6.61
N PHE A 520 -22.59 -2.20 -6.21
CA PHE A 520 -22.90 -0.96 -6.91
C PHE A 520 -22.30 -0.90 -8.31
N ASN A 521 -23.15 -0.72 -9.33
CA ASN A 521 -22.73 -0.59 -10.73
C ASN A 521 -23.65 0.33 -11.57
N GLN A 522 -24.17 1.40 -10.96
CA GLN A 522 -25.12 2.29 -11.63
C GLN A 522 -24.42 3.43 -12.40
N ASN A 523 -25.12 3.96 -13.41
CA ASN A 523 -24.62 5.09 -14.20
C ASN A 523 -24.67 6.40 -13.40
N ILE A 524 -23.51 7.01 -13.21
CA ILE A 524 -23.29 8.30 -12.51
C ILE A 524 -22.48 9.30 -13.36
N GLY A 525 -22.39 9.06 -14.67
CA GLY A 525 -21.60 9.89 -15.58
C GLY A 525 -22.13 11.31 -15.75
N SER A 526 -23.38 11.56 -15.38
CA SER A 526 -24.05 12.87 -15.43
C SER A 526 -23.76 13.76 -14.23
N TRP A 527 -23.05 13.27 -13.21
CA TRP A 527 -22.73 14.06 -12.03
C TRP A 527 -21.77 15.21 -12.37
N ASP A 528 -22.07 16.40 -11.82
CA ASP A 528 -21.18 17.54 -11.84
C ASP A 528 -20.20 17.44 -10.66
N VAL A 529 -18.92 17.19 -10.95
CA VAL A 529 -17.87 17.00 -9.94
C VAL A 529 -16.86 18.14 -9.90
N ARG A 530 -17.11 19.27 -10.58
CA ARG A 530 -16.15 20.37 -10.68
C ARG A 530 -15.75 20.99 -9.35
N ASN A 531 -16.61 20.90 -8.33
CA ASN A 531 -16.34 21.44 -7.00
C ASN A 531 -15.75 20.38 -6.05
N VAL A 532 -15.63 19.12 -6.48
CA VAL A 532 -15.08 18.04 -5.68
C VAL A 532 -13.56 18.21 -5.60
N THR A 533 -13.04 18.19 -4.37
CA THR A 533 -11.59 18.31 -4.10
C THR A 533 -10.94 16.97 -3.79
N THR A 534 -11.72 15.98 -3.35
CA THR A 534 -11.22 14.64 -3.04
C THR A 534 -12.25 13.54 -3.32
N MET A 535 -11.76 12.47 -3.95
CA MET A 535 -12.47 11.20 -4.20
C MET A 535 -11.64 10.01 -3.68
N ALA A 536 -10.77 10.26 -2.69
CA ALA A 536 -9.95 9.22 -2.08
C ALA A 536 -10.82 8.02 -1.68
N GLN A 537 -10.41 6.82 -2.09
CA GLN A 537 -11.10 5.56 -1.81
C GLN A 537 -12.57 5.46 -2.27
N MET A 538 -13.07 6.34 -3.14
CA MET A 538 -14.50 6.40 -3.48
C MET A 538 -15.09 5.05 -3.93
N PHE A 539 -14.37 4.26 -4.74
CA PHE A 539 -14.78 2.93 -5.22
C PHE A 539 -13.86 1.80 -4.71
N ASN A 540 -13.15 2.02 -3.60
CA ASN A 540 -12.28 1.00 -3.02
C ASN A 540 -13.10 -0.26 -2.67
N ASN A 541 -12.75 -1.44 -3.18
CA ASN A 541 -13.48 -2.70 -3.07
C ASN A 541 -14.95 -2.65 -3.58
N ALA A 542 -15.29 -1.69 -4.45
CA ALA A 542 -16.54 -1.72 -5.21
C ALA A 542 -16.39 -2.71 -6.38
N VAL A 543 -16.39 -4.00 -6.07
CA VAL A 543 -16.01 -5.11 -6.96
C VAL A 543 -16.68 -5.04 -8.34
N ASN A 544 -17.97 -4.74 -8.38
CA ASN A 544 -18.76 -4.72 -9.62
C ASN A 544 -18.76 -3.37 -10.35
N PHE A 545 -18.21 -2.31 -9.77
CA PHE A 545 -18.32 -0.98 -10.35
C PHE A 545 -17.57 -0.87 -11.69
N ASN A 546 -18.31 -0.52 -12.73
CA ASN A 546 -17.81 -0.27 -14.07
C ASN A 546 -18.64 0.82 -14.79
N GLY A 547 -19.21 1.77 -14.04
CA GLY A 547 -20.07 2.83 -14.58
C GLY A 547 -19.29 3.92 -15.34
N PRO A 548 -19.85 4.50 -16.42
CA PRO A 548 -19.12 5.43 -17.28
C PRO A 548 -18.91 6.80 -16.60
N ILE A 549 -17.65 7.13 -16.30
CA ILE A 549 -17.24 8.36 -15.57
C ILE A 549 -16.19 9.20 -16.32
N GLY A 550 -15.97 8.90 -17.59
CA GLY A 550 -14.95 9.58 -18.41
C GLY A 550 -15.21 11.07 -18.68
N ASN A 551 -16.46 11.51 -18.56
CA ASN A 551 -16.88 12.89 -18.85
C ASN A 551 -16.82 13.83 -17.64
N TRP A 552 -16.33 13.35 -16.50
CA TRP A 552 -16.21 14.15 -15.28
C TRP A 552 -15.14 15.25 -15.41
N ASP A 553 -15.47 16.45 -14.92
CA ASP A 553 -14.57 17.60 -14.85
C ASP A 553 -13.76 17.58 -13.54
N THR A 554 -12.55 17.04 -13.58
CA THR A 554 -11.75 16.72 -12.39
C THR A 554 -10.72 17.78 -12.00
N ASP A 555 -10.79 18.99 -12.54
CA ASP A 555 -9.76 20.04 -12.40
C ASP A 555 -9.43 20.45 -10.98
N ASN A 556 -10.38 20.27 -10.07
CA ASN A 556 -10.23 20.65 -8.67
C ASN A 556 -9.88 19.47 -7.75
N LEU A 557 -9.69 18.26 -8.29
CA LEU A 557 -9.24 17.12 -7.51
C LEU A 557 -7.79 17.29 -7.07
N ASN A 558 -7.56 17.28 -5.75
CA ASN A 558 -6.24 17.25 -5.14
C ASN A 558 -5.82 15.82 -4.76
N THR A 559 -6.79 14.94 -4.50
CA THR A 559 -6.54 13.58 -4.03
C THR A 559 -7.58 12.57 -4.55
N PHE A 560 -7.10 11.44 -5.10
CA PHE A 560 -7.92 10.27 -5.42
C PHE A 560 -7.19 8.94 -5.13
N ASN A 561 -6.26 8.92 -4.17
CA ASN A 561 -5.53 7.69 -3.83
C ASN A 561 -6.50 6.53 -3.52
N ALA A 562 -6.15 5.32 -3.97
CA ALA A 562 -6.96 4.11 -3.82
C ALA A 562 -8.42 4.21 -4.34
N ILE A 563 -8.74 5.15 -5.24
CA ILE A 563 -10.11 5.33 -5.76
C ILE A 563 -10.71 4.05 -6.36
N PHE A 564 -9.95 3.25 -7.12
CA PHE A 564 -10.39 1.99 -7.72
C PHE A 564 -9.67 0.77 -7.13
N GLN A 565 -9.04 0.89 -5.96
CA GLN A 565 -8.41 -0.25 -5.31
C GLN A 565 -9.45 -1.38 -5.15
N GLY A 566 -9.21 -2.60 -5.61
CA GLY A 566 -10.15 -3.72 -5.49
C GLY A 566 -11.44 -3.60 -6.31
N ALA A 567 -11.58 -2.57 -7.17
CA ALA A 567 -12.66 -2.49 -8.16
C ALA A 567 -12.35 -3.43 -9.33
N ILE A 568 -12.51 -4.74 -9.10
CA ILE A 568 -12.03 -5.83 -9.96
C ILE A 568 -12.48 -5.66 -11.43
N ASN A 569 -13.73 -5.23 -11.64
CA ASN A 569 -14.36 -5.14 -12.96
C ASN A 569 -14.22 -3.76 -13.63
N PHE A 570 -13.59 -2.78 -12.99
CA PHE A 570 -13.51 -1.41 -13.51
C PHE A 570 -12.59 -1.32 -14.73
N ASN A 571 -13.11 -0.84 -15.86
CA ASN A 571 -12.37 -0.67 -17.11
C ASN A 571 -12.93 0.47 -17.99
N GLN A 572 -13.27 1.61 -17.39
CA GLN A 572 -13.87 2.76 -18.11
C GLN A 572 -12.85 3.80 -18.58
N PRO A 573 -13.06 4.43 -19.74
CA PRO A 573 -12.11 5.40 -20.30
C PRO A 573 -12.07 6.67 -19.44
N ILE A 574 -10.95 6.90 -18.76
CA ILE A 574 -10.72 8.04 -17.85
C ILE A 574 -9.48 8.87 -18.23
N GLY A 575 -8.94 8.68 -19.44
CA GLY A 575 -7.78 9.42 -19.92
C GLY A 575 -7.99 10.94 -19.99
N ASN A 576 -9.23 11.39 -20.12
CA ASN A 576 -9.58 12.82 -20.18
C ASN A 576 -9.62 13.52 -18.81
N TRP A 577 -9.43 12.79 -17.72
CA TRP A 577 -9.38 13.39 -16.39
C TRP A 577 -8.17 14.32 -16.25
N LYS A 578 -8.39 15.52 -15.72
CA LYS A 578 -7.32 16.47 -15.38
C LYS A 578 -6.77 16.13 -14.00
N THR A 579 -5.49 15.76 -13.93
CA THR A 579 -4.82 15.24 -12.72
C THR A 579 -3.69 16.12 -12.19
N GLY A 580 -3.46 17.29 -12.80
CA GLY A 580 -2.27 18.13 -12.54
C GLY A 580 -2.14 18.69 -11.12
N LYS A 581 -3.19 18.62 -10.29
CA LYS A 581 -3.15 19.00 -8.86
C LYS A 581 -2.88 17.82 -7.91
N VAL A 582 -2.82 16.60 -8.42
CA VAL A 582 -2.75 15.39 -7.59
C VAL A 582 -1.30 15.04 -7.26
N THR A 583 -1.04 14.83 -5.97
CA THR A 583 0.30 14.49 -5.46
C THR A 583 0.45 13.02 -5.10
N ASN A 584 -0.64 12.31 -4.83
CA ASN A 584 -0.63 10.92 -4.35
C ASN A 584 -1.47 10.01 -5.25
N PHE A 585 -0.80 9.18 -6.05
CA PHE A 585 -1.39 8.17 -6.94
C PHE A 585 -1.30 6.76 -6.35
N SER A 586 -1.05 6.63 -5.04
CA SER A 586 -0.88 5.32 -4.40
C SER A 586 -2.14 4.48 -4.55
N SER A 587 -1.94 3.23 -4.95
CA SER A 587 -2.96 2.18 -5.02
C SER A 587 -4.20 2.50 -5.88
N VAL A 588 -4.15 3.49 -6.78
CA VAL A 588 -5.31 3.92 -7.59
C VAL A 588 -6.02 2.75 -8.28
N PHE A 589 -5.26 1.82 -8.86
CA PHE A 589 -5.75 0.62 -9.56
C PHE A 589 -5.27 -0.69 -8.91
N ASN A 590 -4.88 -0.66 -7.63
CA ASN A 590 -4.41 -1.87 -6.94
C ASN A 590 -5.53 -2.93 -6.91
N ASN A 591 -5.30 -4.13 -7.46
CA ASN A 591 -6.29 -5.18 -7.68
C ASN A 591 -7.47 -4.81 -8.60
N ALA A 592 -7.39 -3.73 -9.39
CA ALA A 592 -8.34 -3.44 -10.47
C ALA A 592 -8.02 -4.32 -11.69
N ARG A 593 -8.36 -5.62 -11.58
CA ARG A 593 -7.84 -6.68 -12.47
C ARG A 593 -8.18 -6.47 -13.95
N ALA A 594 -9.35 -5.89 -14.24
CA ALA A 594 -9.83 -5.65 -15.60
C ALA A 594 -9.32 -4.34 -16.23
N PHE A 595 -8.68 -3.46 -15.46
CA PHE A 595 -8.35 -2.11 -15.94
C PHE A 595 -7.24 -2.14 -17.01
N ASN A 596 -7.53 -1.61 -18.20
CA ASN A 596 -6.58 -1.50 -19.31
C ASN A 596 -6.88 -0.28 -20.21
N GLN A 597 -7.27 0.86 -19.63
CA GLN A 597 -7.61 2.06 -20.38
C GLN A 597 -6.41 3.02 -20.49
N ASN A 598 -6.32 3.72 -21.63
CA ASN A 598 -5.24 4.67 -21.87
C ASN A 598 -5.37 5.89 -20.95
N ILE A 599 -4.32 6.12 -20.15
CA ILE A 599 -4.16 7.22 -19.19
C ILE A 599 -2.84 7.96 -19.39
N ASN A 600 -2.22 7.81 -20.57
CA ASN A 600 -0.96 8.46 -20.92
C ASN A 600 -1.10 10.00 -21.00
N SER A 601 -2.32 10.52 -21.09
CA SER A 601 -2.64 11.95 -21.07
C SER A 601 -2.71 12.57 -19.68
N TRP A 602 -2.61 11.76 -18.61
CA TRP A 602 -2.62 12.29 -17.24
C TRP A 602 -1.39 13.13 -16.96
N ASP A 603 -1.60 14.30 -16.35
CA ASP A 603 -0.51 15.13 -15.81
C ASP A 603 -0.09 14.58 -14.46
N THR A 604 1.14 14.06 -14.39
CA THR A 604 1.77 13.50 -13.19
C THR A 604 2.85 14.39 -12.60
N GLY A 605 3.02 15.64 -13.10
CA GLY A 605 4.16 16.49 -12.74
C GLY A 605 4.28 16.82 -11.25
N LEU A 606 3.17 16.82 -10.50
CA LEU A 606 3.16 17.02 -9.05
C LEU A 606 3.17 15.73 -8.22
N ALA A 607 3.18 14.55 -8.86
CA ALA A 607 3.15 13.28 -8.16
C ALA A 607 4.41 13.08 -7.30
N THR A 608 4.21 12.78 -6.02
CA THR A 608 5.29 12.43 -5.08
C THR A 608 5.34 10.93 -4.79
N THR A 609 4.23 10.21 -4.98
CA THR A 609 4.18 8.75 -4.81
C THR A 609 3.22 8.08 -5.78
N MET A 610 3.64 6.92 -6.29
CA MET A 610 2.89 6.00 -7.16
C MET A 610 2.91 4.57 -6.59
N ALA A 611 3.06 4.42 -5.27
CA ALA A 611 3.23 3.13 -4.62
C ALA A 611 2.01 2.22 -4.86
N SER A 612 2.27 0.97 -5.27
CA SER A 612 1.25 -0.03 -5.57
C SER A 612 0.17 0.41 -6.59
N MET A 613 0.40 1.46 -7.40
CA MET A 613 -0.62 2.05 -8.26
C MET A 613 -1.34 1.02 -9.15
N PHE A 614 -0.60 0.09 -9.74
CA PHE A 614 -1.10 -0.99 -10.61
C PHE A 614 -0.82 -2.39 -10.03
N GLN A 615 -0.57 -2.50 -8.73
CA GLN A 615 -0.32 -3.79 -8.11
C GLN A 615 -1.50 -4.74 -8.42
N ASN A 616 -1.24 -5.89 -9.04
CA ASN A 616 -2.27 -6.84 -9.49
C ASN A 616 -3.35 -6.29 -10.45
N ALA A 617 -3.07 -5.20 -11.19
CA ALA A 617 -3.89 -4.77 -12.32
C ALA A 617 -3.57 -5.66 -13.54
N TYR A 618 -4.05 -6.90 -13.53
CA TYR A 618 -3.60 -7.96 -14.45
C TYR A 618 -3.73 -7.62 -15.93
N ALA A 619 -4.77 -6.90 -16.33
CA ALA A 619 -4.98 -6.52 -17.73
C ALA A 619 -4.16 -5.31 -18.20
N PHE A 620 -3.55 -4.53 -17.30
CA PHE A 620 -2.97 -3.23 -17.64
C PHE A 620 -1.70 -3.37 -18.49
N ASN A 621 -1.74 -2.81 -19.71
CA ASN A 621 -0.59 -2.76 -20.63
C ASN A 621 -0.65 -1.53 -21.57
N GLN A 622 -0.98 -0.36 -21.03
CA GLN A 622 -1.07 0.89 -21.81
C GLN A 622 0.22 1.71 -21.73
N PRO A 623 0.55 2.52 -22.76
CA PRO A 623 1.73 3.37 -22.75
C PRO A 623 1.68 4.41 -21.62
N LEU A 624 2.85 4.75 -21.09
CA LEU A 624 3.06 5.69 -19.97
C LEU A 624 4.20 6.69 -20.28
N ASP A 625 4.60 6.81 -21.54
CA ASP A 625 5.77 7.54 -22.00
C ASP A 625 5.66 9.07 -21.85
N ASN A 626 4.45 9.61 -21.69
CA ASN A 626 4.21 11.05 -21.49
C ASN A 626 4.25 11.48 -20.01
N TRP A 627 4.36 10.55 -19.07
CA TRP A 627 4.32 10.87 -17.65
C TRP A 627 5.61 11.57 -17.19
N ASN A 628 5.45 12.67 -16.46
CA ASN A 628 6.54 13.32 -15.74
C ASN A 628 6.65 12.75 -14.33
N THR A 629 7.73 12.03 -14.04
CA THR A 629 7.98 11.37 -12.74
C THR A 629 9.07 12.03 -11.90
N ALA A 630 9.57 13.21 -12.29
CA ALA A 630 10.73 13.87 -11.66
C ALA A 630 10.55 14.21 -10.17
N ASN A 631 9.31 14.26 -9.69
CA ASN A 631 8.97 14.52 -8.28
C ASN A 631 8.66 13.26 -7.47
N VAL A 632 8.59 12.09 -8.10
CA VAL A 632 8.21 10.85 -7.44
C VAL A 632 9.36 10.32 -6.59
N THR A 633 9.09 10.08 -5.31
CA THR A 633 10.06 9.49 -4.37
C THR A 633 9.81 8.02 -4.09
N ASN A 634 8.56 7.54 -4.25
CA ASN A 634 8.16 6.17 -3.92
C ASN A 634 7.37 5.51 -5.07
N MET A 635 7.95 4.45 -5.65
CA MET A 635 7.35 3.58 -6.67
C MET A 635 7.29 2.11 -6.21
N GLN A 636 7.33 1.86 -4.89
CA GLN A 636 7.30 0.51 -4.34
C GLN A 636 6.09 -0.27 -4.87
N ASN A 637 6.32 -1.49 -5.34
CA ASN A 637 5.30 -2.41 -5.86
C ASN A 637 4.39 -1.85 -6.98
N MET A 638 4.78 -0.76 -7.66
CA MET A 638 3.91 -0.04 -8.60
C MET A 638 3.26 -0.97 -9.64
N PHE A 639 4.02 -1.92 -10.20
CA PHE A 639 3.53 -2.92 -11.17
C PHE A 639 3.66 -4.35 -10.65
N LEU A 640 3.77 -4.56 -9.33
CA LEU A 640 3.90 -5.91 -8.76
C LEU A 640 2.70 -6.77 -9.15
N MET A 641 2.96 -7.97 -9.67
CA MET A 641 1.93 -8.93 -10.07
C MET A 641 2.04 -10.24 -9.29
N ALA A 642 0.93 -10.98 -9.24
CA ALA A 642 0.96 -12.40 -8.96
C ALA A 642 1.68 -13.15 -10.12
N PRO A 643 2.47 -14.20 -9.85
CA PRO A 643 3.17 -14.96 -10.88
C PRO A 643 2.22 -15.40 -12.02
N THR A 644 2.64 -15.21 -13.28
CA THR A 644 1.92 -15.63 -14.50
C THR A 644 0.60 -14.91 -14.82
N GLN A 645 0.21 -13.88 -14.07
CA GLN A 645 -1.09 -13.21 -14.25
C GLN A 645 -1.04 -11.85 -14.97
N GLY A 646 0.10 -11.14 -14.91
CA GLY A 646 0.20 -9.77 -15.43
C GLY A 646 0.35 -9.68 -16.94
N ALA A 647 -0.16 -8.61 -17.54
CA ALA A 647 0.02 -8.26 -18.95
C ALA A 647 1.03 -7.13 -19.20
N PHE A 648 1.45 -6.41 -18.16
CA PHE A 648 2.28 -5.21 -18.29
C PHE A 648 3.59 -5.47 -19.03
N ASN A 649 3.74 -4.88 -20.22
CA ASN A 649 4.87 -5.01 -21.12
C ASN A 649 5.15 -3.69 -21.86
N GLN A 650 5.52 -2.66 -21.12
CA GLN A 650 5.92 -1.36 -21.65
C GLN A 650 7.34 -1.01 -21.21
N SER A 651 8.06 -0.25 -22.03
CA SER A 651 9.32 0.36 -21.64
C SER A 651 9.07 1.53 -20.68
N LEU A 652 9.90 1.66 -19.64
CA LEU A 652 9.87 2.76 -18.67
C LEU A 652 11.05 3.72 -18.84
N ALA A 653 11.68 3.70 -20.01
CA ALA A 653 12.86 4.50 -20.32
C ALA A 653 12.64 6.01 -20.14
N THR A 654 11.42 6.51 -20.29
CA THR A 654 11.09 7.94 -20.14
C THR A 654 10.96 8.39 -18.68
N PHE A 655 10.83 7.44 -17.74
CA PHE A 655 10.64 7.79 -16.33
C PHE A 655 11.91 8.47 -15.78
N ASP A 656 11.73 9.68 -15.26
CA ASP A 656 12.72 10.32 -14.41
C ASP A 656 12.66 9.73 -13.01
N ILE A 657 13.76 9.10 -12.60
CA ILE A 657 13.91 8.40 -11.32
C ILE A 657 14.82 9.17 -10.35
N SER A 658 15.19 10.43 -10.67
CA SER A 658 16.24 11.16 -9.94
C SER A 658 15.94 11.44 -8.45
N LYS A 659 14.67 11.34 -8.03
CA LYS A 659 14.26 11.54 -6.62
C LYS A 659 13.77 10.26 -5.95
N VAL A 660 13.81 9.13 -6.64
CA VAL A 660 13.25 7.89 -6.12
C VAL A 660 14.13 7.33 -5.01
N THR A 661 13.53 7.10 -3.85
CA THR A 661 14.18 6.50 -2.68
C THR A 661 13.82 5.02 -2.51
N THR A 662 12.69 4.57 -3.07
CA THR A 662 12.28 3.15 -3.00
C THR A 662 11.53 2.69 -4.26
N MET A 663 11.97 1.54 -4.79
CA MET A 663 11.35 0.80 -5.92
C MET A 663 11.27 -0.70 -5.63
N ALA A 664 11.25 -1.07 -4.35
CA ALA A 664 11.22 -2.48 -3.96
C ALA A 664 9.97 -3.16 -4.55
N GLY A 665 10.19 -4.31 -5.20
CA GLY A 665 9.12 -5.10 -5.83
C GLY A 665 8.45 -4.48 -7.05
N MET A 666 8.89 -3.31 -7.54
CA MET A 666 8.21 -2.55 -8.59
C MET A 666 7.86 -3.37 -9.84
N LEU A 667 8.78 -4.21 -10.33
CA LEU A 667 8.66 -4.97 -11.60
C LEU A 667 8.51 -6.48 -11.40
N ASN A 668 8.40 -6.94 -10.17
CA ASN A 668 8.28 -8.35 -9.84
C ASN A 668 7.07 -8.98 -10.55
N ASN A 669 7.33 -10.07 -11.26
CA ASN A 669 6.34 -10.91 -11.96
C ASN A 669 5.49 -10.19 -13.02
N THR A 670 5.92 -9.03 -13.53
CA THR A 670 5.28 -8.36 -14.68
C THR A 670 5.37 -9.24 -15.95
N ASN A 671 4.91 -8.76 -17.11
CA ASN A 671 5.14 -9.44 -18.40
C ASN A 671 6.05 -8.62 -19.33
N MET A 672 6.85 -7.72 -18.75
CA MET A 672 7.84 -6.91 -19.44
C MET A 672 8.84 -7.79 -20.18
N SER A 673 8.89 -7.63 -21.50
CA SER A 673 9.82 -8.31 -22.40
C SER A 673 11.27 -7.95 -22.09
N VAL A 674 12.20 -8.78 -22.58
CA VAL A 674 13.64 -8.50 -22.48
C VAL A 674 13.98 -7.17 -23.14
N GLU A 675 13.40 -6.88 -24.30
CA GLU A 675 13.58 -5.62 -25.02
C GLU A 675 13.18 -4.40 -24.19
N ASN A 676 11.95 -4.40 -23.65
CA ASN A 676 11.45 -3.27 -22.86
C ASN A 676 12.25 -3.08 -21.56
N TYR A 677 12.66 -4.18 -20.92
CA TYR A 677 13.47 -4.11 -19.71
C TYR A 677 14.89 -3.61 -20.02
N ASP A 678 15.51 -4.08 -21.11
CA ASP A 678 16.83 -3.61 -21.57
C ASP A 678 16.80 -2.12 -21.91
N GLN A 679 15.80 -1.63 -22.66
CA GLN A 679 15.65 -0.21 -22.96
C GLN A 679 15.54 0.64 -21.69
N THR A 680 14.80 0.15 -20.70
CA THR A 680 14.63 0.82 -19.40
C THR A 680 15.97 0.92 -18.67
N LEU A 681 16.69 -0.20 -18.53
CA LEU A 681 17.99 -0.23 -17.86
C LEU A 681 19.04 0.63 -18.57
N VAL A 682 19.04 0.64 -19.91
CA VAL A 682 19.98 1.45 -20.70
C VAL A 682 19.81 2.94 -20.42
N VAL A 683 18.57 3.44 -20.46
CA VAL A 683 18.33 4.86 -20.22
C VAL A 683 18.57 5.22 -18.76
N TRP A 684 18.14 4.40 -17.79
CA TRP A 684 18.39 4.66 -16.38
C TRP A 684 19.87 4.69 -16.02
N ALA A 685 20.70 3.83 -16.62
CA ALA A 685 22.15 3.84 -16.42
C ALA A 685 22.84 5.10 -16.98
N SER A 686 22.21 5.79 -17.95
CA SER A 686 22.74 7.04 -18.51
C SER A 686 22.46 8.27 -17.63
N LYS A 687 21.62 8.15 -16.59
CA LYS A 687 21.21 9.26 -15.73
C LYS A 687 22.22 9.51 -14.60
N PRO A 688 22.33 10.76 -14.08
CA PRO A 688 23.22 11.09 -12.97
C PRO A 688 22.96 10.24 -11.71
N ARG A 689 24.03 9.90 -10.99
CA ARG A 689 24.13 8.95 -9.87
C ARG A 689 22.97 9.00 -8.87
N LEU A 690 22.20 7.91 -8.82
CA LEU A 690 21.24 7.57 -7.75
C LEU A 690 21.82 6.45 -6.90
N ASN A 691 22.14 6.71 -5.63
CA ASN A 691 22.78 5.74 -4.74
C ASN A 691 21.77 5.01 -3.83
N GLY A 692 21.95 3.70 -3.62
CA GLY A 692 21.18 2.91 -2.66
C GLY A 692 19.76 2.50 -3.10
N VAL A 693 19.45 2.55 -4.39
CA VAL A 693 18.13 2.18 -4.92
C VAL A 693 17.94 0.66 -4.91
N GLN A 694 16.80 0.19 -4.38
CA GLN A 694 16.40 -1.22 -4.42
C GLN A 694 15.33 -1.45 -5.50
N LEU A 695 15.66 -2.23 -6.53
CA LEU A 695 14.75 -2.62 -7.61
C LEU A 695 14.39 -4.11 -7.49
N GLY A 696 13.10 -4.41 -7.35
CA GLY A 696 12.59 -5.77 -7.49
C GLY A 696 12.18 -6.04 -8.93
N ALA A 697 12.82 -7.02 -9.57
CA ALA A 697 12.59 -7.41 -10.96
C ALA A 697 12.48 -8.95 -11.11
N SER A 698 11.90 -9.62 -10.11
CA SER A 698 11.70 -11.08 -10.10
C SER A 698 11.04 -11.57 -11.39
N GLY A 699 11.68 -12.53 -12.05
CA GLY A 699 11.21 -13.13 -13.29
C GLY A 699 11.38 -12.24 -14.52
N ARG A 700 12.13 -11.13 -14.44
CA ARG A 700 12.49 -10.30 -15.61
C ARG A 700 13.79 -10.77 -16.24
N GLY A 701 13.83 -10.77 -17.57
CA GLY A 701 15.01 -11.11 -18.34
C GLY A 701 15.69 -9.86 -18.88
N TYR A 702 17.02 -9.77 -18.81
CA TYR A 702 17.81 -8.74 -19.51
C TYR A 702 18.83 -9.41 -20.44
N CYS A 703 19.31 -8.69 -21.46
CA CYS A 703 20.40 -9.16 -22.31
C CYS A 703 21.38 -8.06 -22.72
N PHE A 704 20.97 -7.15 -23.61
CA PHE A 704 21.85 -6.12 -24.18
C PHE A 704 22.28 -5.10 -23.15
N SER A 705 21.47 -4.92 -22.10
CA SER A 705 21.76 -4.00 -21.01
C SER A 705 22.72 -4.54 -19.95
N LEU A 706 23.37 -5.71 -20.15
CA LEU A 706 24.31 -6.28 -19.17
C LEU A 706 25.35 -5.26 -18.67
N PRO A 707 26.05 -4.48 -19.52
CA PRO A 707 26.98 -3.45 -19.06
C PRO A 707 26.30 -2.35 -18.22
N GLN A 708 25.10 -1.91 -18.64
CA GLN A 708 24.33 -0.86 -17.97
C GLN A 708 23.78 -1.32 -16.63
N ARG A 709 23.24 -2.54 -16.56
CA ARG A 709 22.83 -3.21 -15.32
C ARG A 709 24.01 -3.33 -14.36
N GLN A 710 25.18 -3.77 -14.84
CA GLN A 710 26.37 -3.88 -14.00
C GLN A 710 26.83 -2.51 -13.51
N SER A 711 26.81 -1.47 -14.35
CA SER A 711 27.13 -0.10 -13.97
C SER A 711 26.16 0.45 -12.91
N LEU A 712 24.85 0.20 -13.03
CA LEU A 712 23.88 0.57 -11.99
C LEU A 712 24.23 -0.07 -10.63
N ILE A 713 24.69 -1.32 -10.61
CA ILE A 713 25.08 -2.00 -9.37
C ILE A 713 26.42 -1.48 -8.84
N THR A 714 27.47 -1.44 -9.67
CA THR A 714 28.84 -1.16 -9.22
C THR A 714 29.15 0.33 -9.08
N THR A 715 28.62 1.15 -9.97
CA THR A 715 28.89 2.59 -10.04
C THR A 715 27.85 3.38 -9.26
N ASN A 716 26.59 2.94 -9.30
CA ASN A 716 25.47 3.64 -8.67
C ASN A 716 24.98 2.94 -7.38
N GLY A 717 25.54 1.79 -6.97
CA GLY A 717 25.19 1.15 -5.69
C GLY A 717 23.76 0.61 -5.63
N TRP A 718 23.15 0.29 -6.77
CA TRP A 718 21.81 -0.31 -6.82
C TRP A 718 21.82 -1.75 -6.33
N ILE A 719 20.70 -2.16 -5.73
CA ILE A 719 20.39 -3.55 -5.44
C ILE A 719 19.26 -4.00 -6.37
N ILE A 720 19.61 -4.75 -7.42
CA ILE A 720 18.65 -5.34 -8.37
C ILE A 720 18.46 -6.82 -8.02
N THR A 721 17.23 -7.22 -7.73
CA THR A 721 16.90 -8.58 -7.26
C THR A 721 15.95 -9.32 -8.19
N GLY A 722 16.26 -10.59 -8.46
CA GLY A 722 15.36 -11.53 -9.13
C GLY A 722 15.30 -11.47 -10.66
N ASP A 723 15.99 -10.53 -11.30
CA ASP A 723 16.17 -10.55 -12.75
C ASP A 723 17.24 -11.56 -13.16
N ILE A 724 17.16 -12.04 -14.41
CA ILE A 724 18.02 -13.09 -14.96
C ILE A 724 18.59 -12.65 -16.31
N LEU A 725 19.85 -13.02 -16.59
CA LEU A 725 20.38 -12.88 -17.95
C LEU A 725 19.65 -13.88 -18.86
N ALA A 726 18.89 -13.36 -19.81
CA ALA A 726 17.99 -14.15 -20.64
C ALA A 726 18.63 -14.63 -21.95
N CYS A 727 19.76 -14.04 -22.37
CA CYS A 727 20.37 -14.43 -23.64
C CYS A 727 21.38 -15.57 -23.54
N ALA A 728 21.36 -16.40 -24.58
CA ALA A 728 22.22 -17.56 -24.74
C ALA A 728 22.28 -17.98 -26.22
N PRO A 729 23.31 -18.73 -26.66
CA PRO A 729 23.38 -19.25 -28.02
C PRO A 729 22.13 -20.04 -28.38
N GLY A 730 21.46 -19.71 -29.50
CA GLY A 730 20.18 -20.33 -29.87
C GLY A 730 19.04 -20.15 -28.83
N GLY A 731 19.22 -19.31 -27.81
CA GLY A 731 18.34 -19.13 -26.65
C GLY A 731 18.35 -20.32 -25.69
N VAL A 732 19.44 -21.09 -25.65
CA VAL A 732 19.60 -22.25 -24.78
C VAL A 732 20.53 -21.88 -23.63
N SER A 733 19.97 -21.42 -22.51
CA SER A 733 20.75 -20.97 -21.33
C SER A 733 21.03 -22.09 -20.32
N THR A 734 20.22 -23.15 -20.32
CA THR A 734 20.35 -24.27 -19.38
C THR A 734 21.69 -24.97 -19.53
N ASN A 735 22.43 -25.09 -18.43
CA ASN A 735 23.75 -25.71 -18.34
C ASN A 735 24.85 -25.09 -19.25
N LEU A 736 24.61 -23.87 -19.76
CA LEU A 736 25.62 -23.12 -20.50
C LEU A 736 26.79 -22.80 -19.57
N SER A 737 27.95 -23.36 -19.89
CA SER A 737 29.11 -23.35 -19.02
C SER A 737 30.12 -22.29 -19.41
N TRP A 738 30.36 -22.12 -20.70
CA TRP A 738 31.16 -21.04 -21.29
C TRP A 738 30.53 -20.62 -22.62
N TRP A 739 30.56 -19.32 -22.88
CA TRP A 739 30.22 -18.73 -24.17
C TRP A 739 31.22 -17.61 -24.45
N LEU A 740 32.19 -17.92 -25.32
CA LEU A 740 33.27 -17.04 -25.75
C LEU A 740 33.02 -16.67 -27.20
N ASP A 741 32.83 -15.39 -27.46
CA ASP A 741 32.35 -14.86 -28.73
C ASP A 741 33.30 -13.76 -29.20
N ALA A 742 33.86 -13.85 -30.41
CA ALA A 742 34.91 -12.92 -30.85
C ALA A 742 34.39 -11.50 -31.17
N ASP A 743 33.08 -11.34 -31.30
CA ASP A 743 32.39 -10.06 -31.58
C ASP A 743 32.12 -9.21 -30.33
N ARG A 744 32.33 -9.78 -29.12
CA ARG A 744 31.93 -9.15 -27.86
C ARG A 744 32.93 -9.47 -26.76
N ASN A 745 33.18 -8.51 -25.87
CA ASN A 745 34.01 -8.68 -24.68
C ASN A 745 35.45 -9.19 -24.96
N THR A 746 36.01 -8.81 -26.12
CA THR A 746 37.39 -9.14 -26.53
C THR A 746 38.41 -8.09 -26.13
N GLN A 747 38.01 -7.04 -25.40
CA GLN A 747 38.91 -6.12 -24.72
C GLN A 747 38.29 -5.65 -23.40
N ASN A 748 39.11 -5.39 -22.37
CA ASN A 748 38.62 -4.96 -21.05
C ASN A 748 38.16 -3.48 -21.06
N GLY A 749 36.94 -3.24 -21.53
CA GLY A 749 36.31 -1.91 -21.55
C GLY A 749 36.68 -1.01 -22.74
N ASN A 750 37.43 -1.55 -23.72
CA ASN A 750 37.82 -0.84 -24.96
C ASN A 750 37.18 -1.47 -26.21
N THR A 751 37.15 -0.73 -27.32
CA THR A 751 36.68 -1.25 -28.63
C THR A 751 37.83 -1.97 -29.32
N PRO A 752 37.65 -3.24 -29.74
CA PRO A 752 38.69 -4.00 -30.42
C PRO A 752 39.24 -3.28 -31.64
N THR A 753 40.55 -3.10 -31.72
CA THR A 753 41.20 -2.58 -32.91
C THR A 753 41.45 -3.71 -33.90
N ASN A 754 41.12 -3.50 -35.17
CA ASN A 754 41.39 -4.49 -36.22
C ASN A 754 42.90 -4.76 -36.30
N ASN A 755 43.29 -6.04 -36.31
CA ASN A 755 44.67 -6.50 -36.17
C ASN A 755 45.37 -6.00 -34.89
N GLY A 756 44.62 -5.77 -33.81
CA GLY A 756 45.17 -5.46 -32.49
C GLY A 756 45.27 -6.70 -31.59
N PRO A 757 46.18 -6.72 -30.61
CA PRO A 757 46.27 -7.80 -29.63
C PRO A 757 45.03 -7.84 -28.73
N ILE A 758 44.60 -9.04 -28.32
CA ILE A 758 43.58 -9.24 -27.29
C ILE A 758 44.21 -9.16 -25.88
N ASP A 759 43.52 -8.52 -24.93
CA ASP A 759 43.91 -8.50 -23.51
C ASP A 759 42.92 -9.24 -22.61
N PHE A 760 41.73 -9.57 -23.13
CA PHE A 760 40.65 -10.20 -22.39
C PHE A 760 39.64 -10.85 -23.34
N TRP A 761 39.17 -12.06 -23.05
CA TRP A 761 38.03 -12.68 -23.73
C TRP A 761 36.98 -13.10 -22.70
N GLY A 762 35.92 -12.30 -22.61
CA GLY A 762 34.91 -12.41 -21.57
C GLY A 762 33.94 -13.58 -21.77
N ASN A 763 33.77 -14.40 -20.72
CA ASN A 763 32.75 -15.45 -20.73
C ASN A 763 31.34 -14.87 -20.48
N ARG A 764 30.42 -15.10 -21.42
CA ARG A 764 29.03 -14.59 -21.37
C ARG A 764 28.05 -15.46 -20.60
N SER A 765 28.47 -16.60 -20.03
CA SER A 765 27.61 -17.47 -19.22
C SER A 765 27.61 -17.06 -17.74
N LEU A 766 26.46 -16.67 -17.17
CA LEU A 766 26.36 -16.27 -15.74
C LEU A 766 26.15 -17.43 -14.75
N GLN A 767 26.14 -18.70 -15.17
CA GLN A 767 26.00 -19.83 -14.25
C GLN A 767 27.31 -20.25 -13.55
N ALA A 768 28.43 -19.61 -13.87
CA ALA A 768 29.67 -19.84 -13.15
C ALA A 768 29.77 -18.90 -11.94
N THR A 769 29.88 -19.46 -10.74
CA THR A 769 30.07 -18.73 -9.46
C THR A 769 31.40 -17.95 -9.37
N THR A 770 32.22 -17.97 -10.42
CA THR A 770 33.45 -17.19 -10.58
C THR A 770 33.59 -16.68 -12.03
N PRO A 771 34.05 -15.44 -12.27
CA PRO A 771 34.35 -14.95 -13.62
C PRO A 771 35.46 -15.79 -14.23
N ASN A 772 35.13 -16.63 -15.21
CA ASN A 772 36.07 -17.54 -15.86
C ASN A 772 36.46 -17.05 -17.26
N SER A 773 36.61 -15.74 -17.41
CA SER A 773 37.12 -15.11 -18.64
C SER A 773 38.57 -15.52 -18.90
N LEU A 774 39.01 -15.35 -20.14
CA LEU A 774 40.39 -15.62 -20.54
C LEU A 774 41.18 -14.32 -20.68
N ALA A 775 42.47 -14.35 -20.37
CA ALA A 775 43.41 -13.25 -20.60
C ALA A 775 44.79 -13.81 -20.98
N PRO A 776 45.65 -13.06 -21.69
CA PRO A 776 47.00 -13.52 -22.01
C PRO A 776 47.86 -13.70 -20.75
N PRO A 777 48.77 -14.69 -20.71
CA PRO A 777 49.83 -14.77 -19.71
C PRO A 777 50.90 -13.69 -19.95
N ALA A 778 51.63 -13.30 -18.91
CA ALA A 778 52.60 -12.18 -18.95
C ALA A 778 53.85 -12.40 -19.85
N VAL A 779 54.07 -13.59 -20.39
CA VAL A 779 55.34 -14.01 -21.03
C VAL A 779 55.19 -14.51 -22.49
N ASN A 780 54.02 -14.36 -23.10
CA ASN A 780 53.71 -14.87 -24.44
C ASN A 780 53.17 -13.75 -25.35
N ALA A 781 53.25 -13.93 -26.68
CA ALA A 781 52.51 -13.11 -27.62
C ALA A 781 50.98 -13.25 -27.46
N ASN A 782 50.27 -12.19 -27.86
CA ASN A 782 48.82 -12.11 -27.75
C ASN A 782 48.20 -12.39 -29.11
N PRO A 783 47.18 -13.26 -29.18
CA PRO A 783 46.44 -13.45 -30.42
C PRO A 783 45.75 -12.14 -30.85
N MET A 784 45.41 -12.04 -32.13
CA MET A 784 44.94 -10.79 -32.72
C MET A 784 43.46 -10.83 -33.07
N VAL A 785 42.74 -9.74 -32.82
CA VAL A 785 41.36 -9.57 -33.33
C VAL A 785 41.42 -9.20 -34.80
N VAL A 786 40.77 -9.96 -35.66
CA VAL A 786 40.66 -9.66 -37.10
C VAL A 786 39.20 -9.34 -37.41
N ALA A 787 38.89 -8.06 -37.64
CA ALA A 787 37.54 -7.52 -37.62
C ALA A 787 36.60 -8.07 -38.71
N ASN A 788 37.14 -8.33 -39.89
CA ASN A 788 36.38 -8.85 -41.04
C ASN A 788 37.04 -10.13 -41.56
N SER A 789 36.54 -11.29 -41.11
CA SER A 789 37.15 -12.58 -41.46
C SER A 789 36.15 -13.65 -41.88
N LEU A 790 35.41 -14.24 -40.93
CA LEU A 790 34.44 -15.29 -41.24
C LEU A 790 33.06 -14.66 -41.38
N ASN A 791 32.46 -14.75 -42.57
CA ASN A 791 31.12 -14.22 -42.85
C ASN A 791 30.91 -12.76 -42.38
N PHE A 792 31.89 -11.89 -42.66
CA PHE A 792 31.90 -10.47 -42.26
C PHE A 792 31.88 -10.22 -40.75
N ASN A 793 32.28 -11.20 -39.94
CA ASN A 793 32.39 -11.10 -38.50
C ASN A 793 33.84 -11.26 -38.03
N PRO A 794 34.16 -10.73 -36.84
CA PRO A 794 35.49 -10.79 -36.27
C PRO A 794 35.87 -12.20 -35.84
N VAL A 795 37.18 -12.50 -35.84
CA VAL A 795 37.75 -13.74 -35.30
C VAL A 795 38.99 -13.42 -34.48
N ILE A 796 39.37 -14.34 -33.60
CA ILE A 796 40.65 -14.30 -32.88
C ILE A 796 41.66 -15.15 -33.64
N ARG A 797 42.70 -14.53 -34.18
CA ARG A 797 43.77 -15.19 -34.93
C ARG A 797 44.93 -15.58 -34.02
N PHE A 798 45.35 -16.83 -34.16
CA PHE A 798 46.53 -17.41 -33.53
C PHE A 798 47.55 -17.73 -34.63
N ASP A 799 48.79 -17.28 -34.43
CA ASP A 799 49.86 -17.36 -35.42
C ASP A 799 50.56 -18.73 -35.50
N GLY A 800 50.38 -19.59 -34.50
CA GLY A 800 51.03 -20.90 -34.40
C GLY A 800 52.42 -20.90 -33.77
N ILE A 801 52.87 -19.78 -33.19
CA ILE A 801 54.21 -19.63 -32.61
C ILE A 801 54.15 -19.64 -31.08
N ASP A 802 53.45 -18.70 -30.46
CA ASP A 802 53.40 -18.58 -28.99
C ASP A 802 52.12 -17.94 -28.45
N ASP A 803 51.12 -17.67 -29.29
CA ASP A 803 49.83 -17.08 -28.93
C ASP A 803 49.03 -17.96 -27.95
N VAL A 804 48.69 -17.41 -26.78
CA VAL A 804 47.89 -18.14 -25.77
C VAL A 804 47.02 -17.24 -24.92
N LEU A 805 45.81 -17.70 -24.63
CA LEU A 805 44.88 -17.13 -23.66
C LEU A 805 44.66 -18.10 -22.52
N GLN A 806 44.63 -17.64 -21.27
CA GLN A 806 44.44 -18.50 -20.09
C GLN A 806 43.34 -17.99 -19.15
N SER A 807 42.69 -18.90 -18.42
CA SER A 807 41.64 -18.55 -17.46
C SER A 807 42.19 -17.71 -16.31
N VAL A 808 41.52 -16.60 -15.97
CA VAL A 808 41.94 -15.68 -14.90
C VAL A 808 41.84 -16.26 -13.48
N ALA A 809 41.14 -17.38 -13.30
CA ALA A 809 41.01 -18.09 -12.03
C ALA A 809 41.48 -19.56 -12.13
N THR A 810 42.22 -20.02 -11.12
CA THR A 810 42.80 -21.38 -11.00
C THR A 810 41.78 -22.48 -10.64
N ASN A 811 40.52 -22.11 -10.42
CA ASN A 811 39.41 -23.01 -10.18
C ASN A 811 38.21 -22.65 -11.06
N SER A 812 38.49 -22.45 -12.35
CA SER A 812 37.51 -22.02 -13.33
C SER A 812 36.52 -23.14 -13.57
N GLY A 813 35.26 -22.81 -13.32
CA GLY A 813 34.22 -23.74 -12.93
C GLY A 813 33.80 -24.78 -13.94
N TYR A 814 34.54 -25.11 -15.02
CA TYR A 814 34.29 -26.24 -15.94
C TYR A 814 34.23 -27.60 -15.21
N ARG A 815 34.89 -27.73 -14.05
CA ARG A 815 34.86 -28.96 -13.24
C ARG A 815 33.50 -29.14 -12.55
N SER A 816 32.93 -30.33 -12.70
CA SER A 816 31.90 -30.85 -11.78
C SER A 816 32.56 -31.91 -10.90
N SER A 817 32.41 -31.82 -9.58
CA SER A 817 32.87 -32.83 -8.61
C SER A 817 32.13 -34.17 -8.74
N THR A 818 31.07 -34.20 -9.54
CA THR A 818 30.32 -35.39 -9.92
C THR A 818 30.18 -35.37 -11.44
N PHE A 819 30.60 -36.42 -12.13
CA PHE A 819 30.54 -36.50 -13.60
C PHE A 819 29.43 -37.44 -14.07
N PRO A 820 28.13 -37.17 -13.80
CA PRO A 820 27.08 -37.88 -14.53
C PRO A 820 26.84 -37.14 -15.85
N GLY A 821 27.04 -37.79 -17.00
CA GLY A 821 26.43 -37.35 -18.26
C GLY A 821 27.35 -36.86 -19.39
N GLN A 822 26.75 -36.12 -20.33
CA GLN A 822 27.31 -35.70 -21.61
C GLN A 822 27.80 -34.24 -21.57
N GLN A 823 29.00 -33.98 -22.10
CA GLN A 823 29.52 -32.63 -22.34
C GLN A 823 29.46 -32.32 -23.84
N THR A 824 29.21 -31.07 -24.22
CA THR A 824 29.17 -30.68 -25.64
C THR A 824 29.90 -29.36 -25.86
N ALA A 825 30.80 -29.33 -26.84
CA ALA A 825 31.40 -28.11 -27.35
C ALA A 825 30.93 -27.81 -28.78
N TYR A 826 30.68 -26.53 -29.05
CA TYR A 826 30.50 -25.98 -30.38
C TYR A 826 31.64 -24.99 -30.62
N ILE A 827 32.42 -25.23 -31.66
CA ILE A 827 33.58 -24.41 -32.00
C ILE A 827 33.47 -24.02 -33.46
N VAL A 828 33.55 -22.73 -33.72
CA VAL A 828 33.60 -22.16 -35.07
C VAL A 828 34.95 -21.50 -35.30
N GLY A 829 35.56 -21.75 -36.45
CA GLY A 829 36.87 -21.19 -36.79
C GLY A 829 37.45 -21.71 -38.11
N ARG A 830 38.64 -21.21 -38.49
CA ARG A 830 39.50 -21.79 -39.52
C ARG A 830 40.68 -22.46 -38.84
N PHE A 831 40.91 -23.73 -39.15
CA PHE A 831 41.94 -24.51 -38.48
C PHE A 831 43.00 -24.91 -39.50
N ASN A 832 44.26 -24.54 -39.26
CA ASN A 832 45.34 -24.98 -40.13
C ASN A 832 45.68 -26.44 -39.85
N GLY A 833 46.15 -27.16 -40.86
CA GLY A 833 46.54 -28.56 -40.71
C GLY A 833 47.78 -28.77 -39.85
N GLY A 834 47.93 -29.96 -39.24
CA GLY A 834 49.09 -30.33 -38.42
C GLY A 834 48.73 -30.71 -36.98
N ASN A 835 49.73 -31.10 -36.18
CA ASN A 835 49.56 -31.48 -34.77
C ASN A 835 49.60 -30.23 -33.87
N GLN A 836 48.43 -29.69 -33.50
CA GLN A 836 48.29 -28.38 -32.85
C GLN A 836 47.34 -28.44 -31.64
N THR A 837 47.43 -27.51 -30.67
CA THR A 837 46.56 -27.50 -29.48
C THR A 837 45.63 -26.30 -29.40
N LEU A 838 44.34 -26.53 -29.63
CA LEU A 838 43.30 -25.50 -29.57
C LEU A 838 42.92 -25.11 -28.13
N PHE A 839 42.72 -26.10 -27.25
CA PHE A 839 42.30 -25.90 -25.87
C PHE A 839 42.92 -26.94 -24.94
N SER A 840 43.48 -26.50 -23.82
CA SER A 840 44.21 -27.33 -22.87
C SER A 840 43.93 -26.94 -21.41
N HIS A 841 44.35 -27.81 -20.48
CA HIS A 841 44.25 -27.60 -19.05
C HIS A 841 45.59 -27.94 -18.40
N GLN A 842 46.07 -27.09 -17.49
CA GLN A 842 47.35 -27.23 -16.80
C GLN A 842 47.14 -27.23 -15.27
N GLY A 843 47.50 -28.32 -14.60
CA GLY A 843 47.47 -28.41 -13.13
C GLY A 843 48.65 -27.69 -12.45
N THR A 844 48.48 -27.29 -11.18
CA THR A 844 49.48 -26.54 -10.38
C THR A 844 50.62 -27.38 -9.80
N ALA A 845 50.54 -28.71 -9.84
CA ALA A 845 51.64 -29.61 -9.48
C ALA A 845 51.90 -30.56 -10.65
N ASN A 846 53.17 -30.67 -11.09
CA ASN A 846 53.59 -31.52 -12.21
C ASN A 846 53.04 -32.95 -12.01
N PRO A 847 52.35 -33.55 -13.00
CA PRO A 847 52.68 -33.52 -14.43
C PRO A 847 51.62 -32.86 -15.32
N VAL A 848 52.10 -32.27 -16.42
CA VAL A 848 51.28 -31.77 -17.55
C VAL A 848 50.34 -32.88 -18.03
N VAL A 849 49.03 -32.67 -17.91
CA VAL A 849 48.03 -33.52 -18.55
C VAL A 849 47.66 -32.85 -19.87
N SER A 850 48.22 -33.35 -20.96
CA SER A 850 47.70 -33.07 -22.30
C SER A 850 46.93 -34.30 -22.76
N SER A 851 45.66 -34.14 -23.12
CA SER A 851 44.98 -35.15 -23.94
C SER A 851 44.79 -34.62 -25.36
N SER A 852 45.14 -35.44 -26.33
CA SER A 852 44.91 -35.17 -27.75
C SER A 852 43.71 -35.97 -28.22
N ILE A 853 42.86 -35.35 -29.05
CA ILE A 853 41.92 -36.06 -29.91
C ILE A 853 42.59 -36.03 -31.29
N THR A 854 43.26 -37.12 -31.65
CA THR A 854 43.77 -37.29 -33.01
C THR A 854 42.70 -37.92 -33.87
N THR A 855 42.97 -38.04 -35.17
CA THR A 855 42.09 -38.72 -36.12
C THR A 855 41.70 -40.12 -35.67
N SER A 856 42.54 -40.81 -34.90
CA SER A 856 42.36 -42.24 -34.65
C SER A 856 42.45 -42.65 -33.18
N ASN A 857 42.91 -41.76 -32.28
CA ASN A 857 43.18 -42.08 -30.88
C ASN A 857 42.89 -40.89 -29.94
N VAL A 858 42.39 -41.21 -28.74
CA VAL A 858 42.56 -40.33 -27.57
C VAL A 858 43.86 -40.74 -26.88
N SER A 859 44.81 -39.82 -26.81
CA SER A 859 46.10 -40.08 -26.17
C SER A 859 46.21 -39.25 -24.90
N TYR A 860 46.57 -39.88 -23.79
CA TYR A 860 46.99 -39.20 -22.56
C TYR A 860 48.50 -39.20 -22.50
N THR A 861 49.11 -38.02 -22.34
CA THR A 861 50.55 -37.93 -22.06
C THR A 861 50.77 -37.38 -20.66
N ASN A 862 51.42 -38.18 -19.80
CA ASN A 862 51.92 -37.77 -18.49
C ASN A 862 53.43 -38.06 -18.46
N ASN A 863 54.23 -37.04 -18.19
CA ASN A 863 55.70 -37.16 -18.11
C ASN A 863 56.33 -37.84 -19.35
N GLY A 864 55.80 -37.56 -20.54
CA GLY A 864 56.27 -38.15 -21.80
C GLY A 864 55.78 -39.57 -22.10
N ALA A 865 55.11 -40.25 -21.15
CA ALA A 865 54.50 -41.55 -21.39
C ALA A 865 53.10 -41.40 -22.01
N THR A 866 52.88 -41.99 -23.18
CA THR A 866 51.61 -41.91 -23.93
C THR A 866 50.78 -43.18 -23.73
N ILE A 867 49.54 -43.05 -23.24
CA ILE A 867 48.56 -44.13 -23.18
C ILE A 867 47.47 -43.83 -24.20
N GLY A 868 47.29 -44.71 -25.20
CA GLY A 868 46.31 -44.54 -26.28
C GLY A 868 45.04 -45.37 -26.05
N PHE A 869 43.88 -44.75 -26.28
CA PHE A 869 42.59 -45.42 -26.40
C PHE A 869 42.20 -45.47 -27.88
N ASN A 870 41.97 -46.67 -28.43
CA ASN A 870 41.63 -46.88 -29.84
C ASN A 870 40.16 -46.54 -30.13
N TYR A 871 39.93 -45.86 -31.27
CA TYR A 871 38.61 -45.49 -31.79
C TYR A 871 38.10 -46.44 -32.88
N ASN A 872 36.78 -46.55 -33.04
CA ASN A 872 36.12 -47.34 -34.08
C ASN A 872 35.88 -46.60 -35.41
N ASN A 873 36.33 -45.34 -35.58
CA ASN A 873 36.25 -44.63 -36.87
C ASN A 873 37.26 -43.45 -36.95
N PRO A 874 38.16 -43.42 -37.94
CA PRO A 874 39.14 -42.34 -38.06
C PRO A 874 38.56 -41.04 -38.65
N LEU A 875 38.91 -39.87 -38.10
CA LEU A 875 38.67 -38.55 -38.73
C LEU A 875 39.57 -38.42 -39.96
N ASN A 876 39.01 -38.06 -41.12
CA ASN A 876 39.79 -37.92 -42.37
C ASN A 876 40.48 -36.55 -42.54
N ASP A 877 40.69 -35.79 -41.45
CA ASP A 877 41.30 -34.47 -41.52
C ASP A 877 42.29 -34.22 -40.36
N THR A 878 43.32 -33.43 -40.67
CA THR A 878 44.42 -32.91 -39.84
C THR A 878 44.28 -32.99 -38.28
N GLN A 879 45.33 -33.51 -37.61
CA GLN A 879 45.37 -33.83 -36.17
C GLN A 879 45.33 -32.61 -35.22
N ILE A 880 44.16 -32.00 -34.98
CA ILE A 880 44.03 -30.88 -34.02
C ILE A 880 43.63 -31.40 -32.63
N LYS A 881 44.43 -31.11 -31.60
CA LYS A 881 44.11 -31.42 -30.19
C LYS A 881 43.07 -30.41 -29.68
N VAL A 882 41.84 -30.90 -29.47
CA VAL A 882 40.72 -30.02 -29.11
C VAL A 882 40.47 -29.92 -27.60
N ILE A 883 40.81 -30.93 -26.77
CA ILE A 883 40.48 -30.92 -25.33
C ILE A 883 41.46 -31.73 -24.49
N SER A 884 41.97 -31.15 -23.40
CA SER A 884 42.55 -31.87 -22.26
C SER A 884 41.47 -32.31 -21.26
N LEU A 885 41.10 -33.59 -21.24
CA LEU A 885 40.21 -34.18 -20.24
C LEU A 885 41.05 -34.65 -19.06
N SER A 886 40.96 -33.98 -17.91
CA SER A 886 41.31 -34.63 -16.64
C SER A 886 40.12 -35.49 -16.21
N PRO A 887 40.30 -36.81 -15.97
CA PRO A 887 39.21 -37.64 -15.51
C PRO A 887 38.71 -37.15 -14.14
N PRO A 888 37.40 -37.23 -13.88
CA PRO A 888 36.82 -36.85 -12.60
C PRO A 888 37.32 -37.73 -11.45
N ILE A 889 37.34 -37.14 -10.26
CA ILE A 889 37.52 -37.87 -9.01
C ILE A 889 36.24 -38.71 -8.81
N ASN A 890 36.39 -40.04 -8.75
CA ASN A 890 35.32 -40.98 -8.37
C ASN A 890 34.09 -41.02 -9.31
N ALA A 891 34.27 -41.10 -10.64
CA ALA A 891 33.13 -41.37 -11.54
C ALA A 891 32.52 -42.76 -11.29
N THR A 892 31.24 -42.79 -10.95
CA THR A 892 30.43 -44.01 -10.74
C THR A 892 29.67 -44.47 -12.00
N SER A 893 29.77 -43.72 -13.11
CA SER A 893 29.11 -43.99 -14.40
C SER A 893 29.95 -43.49 -15.58
N ALA A 894 29.75 -44.07 -16.78
CA ALA A 894 30.49 -43.69 -17.98
C ALA A 894 29.98 -42.37 -18.58
N GLY A 895 30.88 -41.52 -19.08
CA GLY A 895 30.57 -40.20 -19.64
C GLY A 895 30.69 -40.14 -21.17
N THR A 896 30.14 -39.10 -21.80
CA THR A 896 30.29 -38.87 -23.25
C THR A 896 30.65 -37.42 -23.58
N PHE A 897 31.64 -37.18 -24.45
CA PHE A 897 31.97 -35.85 -24.94
C PHE A 897 31.59 -35.69 -26.43
N LEU A 898 30.79 -34.67 -26.77
CA LEU A 898 30.40 -34.32 -28.14
C LEU A 898 31.13 -33.07 -28.63
N LEU A 899 31.74 -33.16 -29.79
CA LEU A 899 32.34 -32.02 -30.47
C LEU A 899 31.54 -31.66 -31.73
N ASN A 900 31.23 -30.38 -31.90
CA ASN A 900 30.72 -29.81 -33.15
C ASN A 900 31.72 -28.77 -33.65
N ARG A 901 32.34 -29.01 -34.80
CA ARG A 901 33.29 -28.08 -35.44
C ARG A 901 32.69 -27.57 -36.74
N ASN A 902 32.57 -26.25 -36.88
CA ASN A 902 31.98 -25.60 -38.06
C ASN A 902 30.67 -26.28 -38.50
N GLY A 903 29.77 -26.57 -37.55
CA GLY A 903 28.47 -27.19 -37.83
C GLY A 903 28.47 -28.69 -38.12
N LEU A 904 29.64 -29.31 -38.34
CA LEU A 904 29.79 -30.76 -38.49
C LEU A 904 29.80 -31.43 -37.11
N LYS A 905 28.96 -32.47 -36.95
CA LYS A 905 28.99 -33.34 -35.78
C LYS A 905 30.13 -34.35 -35.98
N THR A 906 31.15 -34.30 -35.14
CA THR A 906 32.37 -35.11 -35.27
C THR A 906 32.45 -36.28 -34.28
N ASP A 907 31.30 -36.89 -33.94
CA ASP A 907 31.15 -38.06 -33.05
C ASP A 907 31.44 -37.87 -31.55
N SER A 908 31.14 -38.92 -30.77
CA SER A 908 31.01 -38.91 -29.31
C SER A 908 32.09 -39.75 -28.62
N ILE A 909 32.90 -39.15 -27.74
CA ILE A 909 33.95 -39.84 -26.97
C ILE A 909 33.36 -40.51 -25.73
N PHE A 910 33.41 -41.84 -25.63
CA PHE A 910 33.02 -42.60 -24.43
C PHE A 910 34.14 -42.63 -23.39
N ILE A 911 33.83 -42.30 -22.13
CA ILE A 911 34.79 -42.32 -21.00
C ILE A 911 34.38 -43.45 -20.03
N PRO A 912 35.15 -44.54 -19.90
CA PRO A 912 34.79 -45.69 -19.08
C PRO A 912 34.87 -45.44 -17.57
N ILE A 913 34.14 -46.25 -16.79
CA ILE A 913 34.14 -46.24 -15.32
C ILE A 913 35.49 -46.75 -14.80
N GLY A 914 36.19 -45.98 -13.96
CA GLY A 914 37.41 -46.42 -13.25
C GLY A 914 38.77 -46.11 -13.89
N GLY A 915 38.86 -45.15 -14.83
CA GLY A 915 40.16 -44.65 -15.31
C GLY A 915 41.00 -44.03 -14.18
N LEU A 916 42.31 -44.33 -14.18
CA LEU A 916 43.36 -43.97 -13.20
C LEU A 916 43.07 -42.73 -12.32
N LEU A 917 43.06 -42.92 -10.99
CA LEU A 917 42.96 -41.86 -9.98
C LEU A 917 44.20 -40.94 -10.02
N LEU A 918 44.05 -39.72 -10.51
CA LEU A 918 45.07 -38.67 -10.37
C LEU A 918 44.72 -37.75 -9.18
N PRO A 919 45.71 -37.35 -8.37
CA PRO A 919 45.47 -36.47 -7.22
C PRO A 919 44.99 -35.08 -7.68
N ASN A 920 44.09 -34.53 -6.87
CA ASN A 920 43.55 -33.18 -6.97
C ASN A 920 44.61 -32.12 -7.28
N THR A 921 44.62 -31.61 -8.51
CA THR A 921 45.32 -30.36 -8.82
C THR A 921 44.33 -29.33 -9.36
N THR A 922 44.21 -28.20 -8.65
CA THR A 922 43.77 -26.90 -9.17
C THR A 922 44.57 -26.56 -10.43
N GLY A 923 43.98 -25.85 -11.40
CA GLY A 923 44.64 -25.64 -12.69
C GLY A 923 44.02 -24.55 -13.55
N ILE A 924 44.78 -24.06 -14.52
CA ILE A 924 44.38 -23.04 -15.49
C ILE A 924 43.98 -23.70 -16.82
N TYR A 925 42.93 -23.20 -17.45
CA TYR A 925 42.61 -23.57 -18.84
C TYR A 925 43.31 -22.62 -19.79
N ARG A 926 43.78 -23.12 -20.92
CA ARG A 926 44.44 -22.35 -21.97
C ARG A 926 43.74 -22.57 -23.32
N VAL A 927 43.62 -21.52 -24.13
CA VAL A 927 43.23 -21.54 -25.54
C VAL A 927 44.44 -21.07 -26.36
N GLY A 928 44.75 -21.75 -27.45
CA GLY A 928 45.84 -21.36 -28.36
C GLY A 928 47.18 -22.06 -28.17
N ALA A 929 47.46 -22.60 -26.97
CA ALA A 929 48.65 -23.41 -26.73
C ALA A 929 48.46 -24.39 -25.57
N ASP A 930 49.38 -25.36 -25.46
CA ASP A 930 49.58 -26.17 -24.26
C ASP A 930 50.90 -25.84 -23.52
N ALA A 931 51.05 -26.40 -22.32
CA ALA A 931 52.19 -26.17 -21.45
C ALA A 931 53.49 -26.87 -21.90
N ILE A 932 53.49 -27.62 -23.01
CA ILE A 932 54.65 -28.35 -23.55
C ILE A 932 55.07 -27.88 -24.95
N GLY A 933 54.52 -26.75 -25.42
CA GLY A 933 54.99 -26.05 -26.62
C GLY A 933 54.28 -26.42 -27.93
N ASN A 934 53.09 -27.02 -27.89
CA ASN A 934 52.25 -27.14 -29.09
C ASN A 934 51.31 -25.94 -29.20
N ASN A 935 51.42 -25.20 -30.29
CA ASN A 935 50.66 -23.96 -30.52
C ASN A 935 49.61 -24.16 -31.62
N PHE A 936 48.50 -23.45 -31.50
CA PHE A 936 47.42 -23.42 -32.48
C PHE A 936 47.70 -22.36 -33.55
N ALA A 937 47.57 -22.74 -34.81
CA ALA A 937 47.62 -21.85 -35.95
C ALA A 937 46.24 -21.82 -36.60
N GLY A 938 45.59 -20.66 -36.60
CA GLY A 938 44.27 -20.51 -37.19
C GLY A 938 43.43 -19.39 -36.60
N ASP A 939 42.18 -19.31 -37.04
CA ASP A 939 41.21 -18.33 -36.59
C ASP A 939 40.15 -19.02 -35.71
N ILE A 940 39.83 -18.48 -34.54
CA ILE A 940 38.72 -18.92 -33.68
C ILE A 940 37.65 -17.82 -33.67
N ALA A 941 36.43 -18.17 -34.08
CA ALA A 941 35.30 -17.25 -34.12
C ALA A 941 34.48 -17.29 -32.82
N GLU A 942 34.09 -18.49 -32.39
CA GLU A 942 33.19 -18.66 -31.24
C GLU A 942 33.39 -20.03 -30.61
N MET A 943 33.39 -20.09 -29.28
CA MET A 943 33.51 -21.32 -28.49
C MET A 943 32.40 -21.37 -27.44
N ILE A 944 31.55 -22.40 -27.51
CA ILE A 944 30.41 -22.60 -26.61
C ILE A 944 30.51 -23.98 -25.97
N PHE A 945 30.35 -24.03 -24.65
CA PHE A 945 30.41 -25.26 -23.88
C PHE A 945 29.15 -25.44 -23.03
N TYR A 946 28.54 -26.63 -23.13
CA TYR A 946 27.42 -27.06 -22.31
C TYR A 946 27.79 -28.29 -21.47
N ARG A 947 27.25 -28.36 -20.26
CA ARG A 947 27.23 -29.56 -19.42
C ARG A 947 25.84 -30.19 -19.48
N ALA A 948 25.67 -31.50 -19.39
CA ALA A 948 24.33 -32.07 -19.33
C ALA A 948 24.33 -33.33 -18.46
N PRO A 949 23.57 -33.35 -17.34
CA PRO A 949 23.51 -34.55 -16.51
C PRO A 949 22.76 -35.73 -17.16
N THR A 950 21.72 -35.50 -17.99
CA THR A 950 20.82 -36.61 -18.38
C THR A 950 20.07 -36.48 -19.73
N ASN A 951 20.50 -35.66 -20.68
CA ASN A 951 19.83 -35.58 -21.98
C ASN A 951 20.79 -35.22 -23.12
N ASN A 952 20.88 -36.16 -24.06
CA ASN A 952 21.77 -36.11 -25.19
C ASN A 952 21.48 -34.87 -26.08
N LEU A 953 22.46 -34.02 -26.35
CA LEU A 953 22.42 -33.07 -27.46
C LEU A 953 22.62 -33.79 -28.82
N GLY A 954 22.18 -35.05 -28.93
CA GLY A 954 22.01 -35.74 -30.20
C GLY A 954 20.70 -35.28 -30.85
N ASP A 955 20.82 -34.55 -31.96
CA ASP A 955 19.75 -34.05 -32.86
C ASP A 955 18.40 -33.59 -32.25
N THR A 956 18.43 -32.93 -31.08
CA THR A 956 17.28 -32.27 -30.46
C THR A 956 17.04 -30.85 -31.00
N ILE A 957 15.87 -30.26 -30.71
CA ILE A 957 15.54 -28.88 -31.11
C ILE A 957 16.52 -27.84 -30.54
N ASN A 958 17.02 -28.03 -29.31
CA ASN A 958 18.01 -27.14 -28.72
C ASN A 958 19.35 -27.14 -29.46
N ARG A 959 19.80 -28.31 -29.93
CA ARG A 959 20.99 -28.39 -30.80
C ARG A 959 20.75 -27.67 -32.12
N ARG A 960 19.60 -27.88 -32.77
CA ARG A 960 19.27 -27.19 -34.02
C ARG A 960 19.23 -25.67 -33.84
N ARG A 961 18.68 -25.18 -32.72
CA ARG A 961 18.68 -23.75 -32.36
C ARG A 961 20.07 -23.16 -32.20
N ILE A 962 20.95 -23.84 -31.45
CA ILE A 962 22.36 -23.40 -31.26
C ILE A 962 23.09 -23.37 -32.60
N LEU A 963 22.94 -24.42 -33.41
CA LEU A 963 23.58 -24.49 -34.72
C LEU A 963 23.01 -23.51 -35.72
N THR A 964 21.72 -23.21 -35.65
CA THR A 964 21.09 -22.18 -36.49
C THR A 964 21.71 -20.82 -36.21
N TYR A 965 21.81 -20.45 -34.93
CA TYR A 965 22.51 -19.24 -34.50
C TYR A 965 23.94 -19.19 -35.07
N LEU A 966 24.73 -20.24 -34.86
CA LEU A 966 26.11 -20.30 -35.35
C LEU A 966 26.19 -20.28 -36.89
N ALA A 967 25.28 -20.96 -37.56
CA ALA A 967 25.31 -21.12 -39.01
C ALA A 967 24.94 -19.83 -39.75
N ILE A 968 23.94 -19.10 -39.26
CA ILE A 968 23.58 -17.78 -39.81
C ILE A 968 24.68 -16.76 -39.50
N LYS A 969 25.17 -16.73 -38.25
CA LYS A 969 26.23 -15.80 -37.84
C LYS A 969 27.52 -16.04 -38.63
N TRP A 970 27.95 -17.28 -38.78
CA TRP A 970 29.26 -17.59 -39.36
C TRP A 970 29.23 -18.14 -40.79
N GLY A 971 28.07 -18.17 -41.46
CA GLY A 971 27.94 -18.56 -42.87
C GLY A 971 28.17 -20.05 -43.11
N ILE A 972 27.84 -20.90 -42.14
CA ILE A 972 28.10 -22.35 -42.16
C ILE A 972 26.91 -23.10 -42.77
N SER A 973 27.18 -23.98 -43.73
CA SER A 973 26.17 -24.90 -44.27
C SER A 973 26.02 -26.13 -43.37
N LEU A 974 24.82 -26.37 -42.86
CA LEU A 974 24.50 -27.55 -42.04
C LEU A 974 23.89 -28.67 -42.90
N GLY A 975 24.09 -29.93 -42.52
CA GLY A 975 23.43 -31.08 -43.16
C GLY A 975 24.08 -31.55 -44.47
N ALA A 976 25.40 -31.74 -44.53
CA ALA A 976 26.11 -32.15 -45.75
C ALA A 976 25.42 -33.32 -46.51
N ASN A 977 24.67 -33.00 -47.56
CA ASN A 977 23.81 -33.90 -48.36
C ASN A 977 22.56 -34.49 -47.67
N THR A 978 22.21 -34.05 -46.46
CA THR A 978 21.01 -34.44 -45.71
C THR A 978 20.15 -33.21 -45.38
N ALA A 979 18.83 -33.31 -45.48
CA ALA A 979 17.95 -32.19 -45.14
C ALA A 979 18.13 -31.82 -43.65
N PHE A 980 18.48 -30.56 -43.37
CA PHE A 980 18.67 -30.05 -42.01
C PHE A 980 17.91 -28.74 -41.81
N ASN A 981 16.98 -28.74 -40.84
CA ASN A 981 16.17 -27.58 -40.49
C ASN A 981 16.92 -26.61 -39.60
N TYR A 982 16.81 -25.32 -39.90
CA TYR A 982 17.31 -24.24 -39.06
C TYR A 982 16.16 -23.71 -38.21
N GLU A 983 16.29 -23.74 -36.89
CA GLU A 983 15.21 -23.46 -35.93
C GLU A 983 15.41 -22.10 -35.25
N SER A 984 14.35 -21.32 -35.10
CA SER A 984 14.38 -20.04 -34.38
C SER A 984 14.54 -20.23 -32.87
N THR A 985 14.89 -19.16 -32.13
CA THR A 985 14.82 -19.19 -30.66
C THR A 985 13.44 -19.58 -30.15
N GLY A 986 13.45 -20.43 -29.11
CA GLY A 986 12.25 -21.05 -28.54
C GLY A 986 11.70 -22.23 -29.35
N GLY A 987 12.21 -22.51 -30.56
CA GLY A 987 11.66 -23.53 -31.44
C GLY A 987 10.29 -23.16 -32.02
N THR A 988 10.00 -21.86 -32.12
CA THR A 988 8.67 -21.34 -32.49
C THR A 988 8.37 -21.45 -33.97
N PHE A 989 9.38 -21.40 -34.84
CA PHE A 989 9.25 -21.60 -36.28
C PHE A 989 10.59 -22.00 -36.93
N VAL A 990 10.53 -22.52 -38.15
CA VAL A 990 11.69 -22.92 -38.93
C VAL A 990 12.17 -21.76 -39.81
N VAL A 991 13.41 -21.33 -39.58
CA VAL A 991 14.09 -20.24 -40.31
C VAL A 991 14.50 -20.66 -41.72
N TRP A 992 14.95 -21.92 -41.88
CA TRP A 992 15.25 -22.55 -43.16
C TRP A 992 14.77 -23.99 -43.14
N GLU A 993 13.81 -24.31 -44.01
CA GLU A 993 13.34 -25.67 -44.21
C GLU A 993 14.41 -26.48 -44.97
N GLY A 994 14.88 -27.56 -44.34
CA GLY A 994 15.92 -28.43 -44.87
C GLY A 994 15.48 -29.07 -46.18
N ASN A 995 16.36 -29.04 -47.18
CA ASN A 995 16.07 -29.58 -48.51
C ASN A 995 17.35 -30.13 -49.11
N THR A 996 17.41 -31.45 -49.33
CA THR A 996 18.61 -32.14 -49.85
C THR A 996 19.14 -31.55 -51.16
N ARG A 997 18.26 -30.96 -51.98
CA ARG A 997 18.67 -30.29 -53.22
C ARG A 997 19.33 -28.95 -52.95
N PHE A 998 18.80 -28.14 -52.01
CA PHE A 998 19.27 -26.78 -51.74
C PHE A 998 20.13 -26.64 -50.47
N GLN A 999 20.71 -27.75 -49.99
CA GLN A 999 21.48 -27.79 -48.74
C GLN A 999 22.95 -27.34 -48.90
N ASN A 1000 23.30 -26.70 -50.02
CA ASN A 1000 24.67 -26.30 -50.31
C ASN A 1000 24.83 -24.78 -50.13
N ASN A 1001 25.98 -24.37 -49.62
CA ASN A 1001 26.37 -22.96 -49.46
C ASN A 1001 25.28 -22.08 -48.81
N ILE A 1002 24.67 -22.60 -47.74
CA ILE A 1002 23.63 -21.89 -47.00
C ILE A 1002 24.26 -20.72 -46.24
N ALA A 1003 23.67 -19.55 -46.41
CA ALA A 1003 24.00 -18.32 -45.69
C ALA A 1003 22.72 -17.50 -45.45
N GLY A 1004 22.78 -16.53 -44.54
CA GLY A 1004 21.59 -15.78 -44.17
C GLY A 1004 21.89 -14.50 -43.40
N ILE A 1005 20.97 -13.55 -43.51
CA ILE A 1005 20.93 -12.36 -42.67
C ILE A 1005 19.76 -12.49 -41.69
N GLY A 1006 19.90 -11.96 -40.47
CA GLY A 1006 18.81 -11.98 -39.51
C GLY A 1006 19.15 -11.36 -38.16
N ARG A 1007 18.09 -11.06 -37.39
CA ARG A 1007 18.14 -10.52 -36.02
C ARG A 1007 17.38 -11.45 -35.07
N ASP A 1008 18.00 -11.77 -33.94
CA ASP A 1008 17.41 -12.51 -32.84
C ASP A 1008 18.02 -12.04 -31.51
N GLU A 1009 17.22 -11.34 -30.72
CA GLU A 1009 17.68 -10.69 -29.50
C GLU A 1009 18.11 -11.69 -28.41
N LEU A 1010 17.37 -12.81 -28.27
CA LEU A 1010 17.66 -13.82 -27.25
C LEU A 1010 18.96 -14.58 -27.53
N THR A 1011 19.44 -14.59 -28.78
CA THR A 1011 20.77 -15.13 -29.12
C THR A 1011 21.83 -14.06 -29.33
N THR A 1012 21.46 -12.78 -29.26
CA THR A 1012 22.29 -11.65 -29.69
C THR A 1012 22.74 -11.69 -31.16
N LEU A 1013 22.00 -12.40 -32.02
CA LEU A 1013 22.28 -12.43 -33.45
C LEU A 1013 21.82 -11.12 -34.09
N ASN A 1014 22.71 -10.49 -34.86
CA ASN A 1014 22.38 -9.33 -35.68
C ASN A 1014 23.22 -9.33 -36.97
N GLN A 1015 23.01 -10.35 -37.80
CA GLN A 1015 23.74 -10.55 -39.05
C GLN A 1015 23.10 -9.72 -40.16
N LYS A 1016 23.73 -8.61 -40.56
CA LYS A 1016 23.19 -7.66 -41.54
C LYS A 1016 23.70 -7.91 -42.95
N GLN A 1017 24.81 -8.63 -43.11
CA GLN A 1017 25.36 -9.04 -44.40
C GLN A 1017 25.99 -10.42 -44.28
N SER A 1018 25.82 -11.28 -45.28
CA SER A 1018 26.32 -12.66 -45.17
C SER A 1018 26.68 -13.29 -46.51
N GLN A 1019 27.56 -14.29 -46.45
CA GLN A 1019 27.96 -15.22 -47.49
C GLN A 1019 28.27 -16.60 -46.90
N SER A 1020 28.25 -17.63 -47.74
CA SER A 1020 28.75 -18.96 -47.37
C SER A 1020 30.27 -18.93 -47.17
N ILE A 1021 30.77 -19.66 -46.18
CA ILE A 1021 32.23 -19.80 -45.96
C ILE A 1021 32.89 -20.85 -46.86
N ASN A 1022 32.10 -21.62 -47.60
CA ASN A 1022 32.63 -22.62 -48.52
C ASN A 1022 33.38 -21.93 -49.67
N SER A 1023 34.38 -22.61 -50.23
CA SER A 1023 35.14 -22.12 -51.38
C SER A 1023 34.28 -22.00 -52.65
N GLY A 1024 34.72 -21.19 -53.61
CA GLY A 1024 34.03 -20.98 -54.89
C GLY A 1024 33.36 -19.61 -55.03
N ASN A 1025 32.61 -19.41 -56.12
CA ASN A 1025 31.89 -18.17 -56.38
C ASN A 1025 30.63 -18.10 -55.52
N GLN A 1026 30.70 -17.41 -54.40
CA GLN A 1026 29.60 -17.30 -53.43
C GLN A 1026 28.72 -16.07 -53.66
N LEU A 1027 27.44 -16.21 -53.32
CA LEU A 1027 26.50 -15.11 -53.24
C LEU A 1027 26.69 -14.35 -51.93
N ILE A 1028 26.79 -13.02 -51.98
CA ILE A 1028 26.67 -12.16 -50.80
C ILE A 1028 25.31 -11.46 -50.84
N ILE A 1029 24.59 -11.43 -49.73
CA ILE A 1029 23.40 -10.59 -49.57
C ILE A 1029 23.60 -9.67 -48.36
N SER A 1030 23.38 -8.37 -48.55
CA SER A 1030 23.43 -7.34 -47.50
C SER A 1030 22.05 -6.72 -47.30
N LEU A 1031 21.68 -6.43 -46.05
CA LEU A 1031 20.58 -5.54 -45.69
C LEU A 1031 20.98 -4.13 -46.11
N GLY A 1032 20.27 -3.54 -47.07
CA GLY A 1032 20.72 -2.33 -47.75
C GLY A 1032 22.02 -2.54 -48.54
N GLU A 1033 22.92 -1.56 -48.50
CA GLU A 1033 24.25 -1.66 -49.12
C GLU A 1033 25.22 -2.42 -48.22
N ILE A 1034 26.26 -3.03 -48.81
CA ILE A 1034 27.31 -3.72 -48.05
C ILE A 1034 28.26 -2.73 -47.36
N ALA A 1035 28.67 -3.06 -46.13
CA ALA A 1035 29.71 -2.35 -45.39
C ALA A 1035 30.99 -3.20 -45.27
N ALA A 1036 32.04 -2.67 -44.63
CA ALA A 1036 33.30 -3.39 -44.43
C ALA A 1036 33.12 -4.71 -43.64
N ASP A 1037 32.23 -4.71 -42.64
CA ASP A 1037 31.86 -5.84 -41.79
C ASP A 1037 30.40 -5.68 -41.31
N ASN A 1038 29.87 -6.66 -40.55
CA ASN A 1038 28.51 -6.57 -40.02
C ASN A 1038 28.31 -5.40 -39.06
N ASP A 1039 29.28 -5.11 -38.19
CA ASP A 1039 29.14 -4.05 -37.19
C ASP A 1039 29.04 -2.67 -37.84
N SER A 1040 29.81 -2.42 -38.91
CA SER A 1040 29.80 -1.18 -39.69
C SER A 1040 28.56 -0.99 -40.56
N ASN A 1041 27.75 -2.04 -40.80
CA ASN A 1041 26.50 -1.90 -41.55
C ASN A 1041 25.45 -1.20 -40.67
N THR A 1042 25.08 0.04 -40.99
CA THR A 1042 24.18 0.85 -40.15
C THR A 1042 22.68 0.54 -40.32
N ASN A 1043 22.32 -0.36 -41.25
CA ASN A 1043 20.93 -0.76 -41.44
C ASN A 1043 20.44 -1.61 -40.25
N ASN A 1044 19.14 -1.56 -39.93
CA ASN A 1044 18.55 -2.29 -38.81
C ASN A 1044 17.35 -3.11 -39.27
N PHE A 1045 17.18 -4.30 -38.70
CA PHE A 1045 15.95 -5.09 -38.87
C PHE A 1045 14.78 -4.42 -38.15
N ASN A 1046 13.58 -4.49 -38.71
CA ASN A 1046 12.39 -3.83 -38.14
C ASN A 1046 11.80 -4.56 -36.92
N LEU A 1047 11.93 -5.88 -36.86
CA LEU A 1047 11.35 -6.73 -35.80
C LEU A 1047 12.41 -7.71 -35.27
N ASP A 1048 12.21 -8.21 -34.05
CA ASP A 1048 12.93 -9.40 -33.54
C ASP A 1048 12.57 -10.66 -34.34
N LYS A 1049 13.48 -11.63 -34.40
CA LYS A 1049 13.35 -12.91 -35.13
C LYS A 1049 13.04 -12.77 -36.63
N GLN A 1050 13.57 -11.74 -37.28
CA GLN A 1050 13.50 -11.60 -38.74
C GLN A 1050 14.72 -12.24 -39.40
N TYR A 1051 14.49 -12.98 -40.48
CA TYR A 1051 15.55 -13.68 -41.22
C TYR A 1051 15.27 -13.69 -42.72
N LEU A 1052 16.35 -13.68 -43.50
CA LEU A 1052 16.38 -14.04 -44.91
C LEU A 1052 17.54 -15.00 -45.12
N VAL A 1053 17.24 -16.24 -45.49
CA VAL A 1053 18.22 -17.32 -45.63
C VAL A 1053 18.16 -17.90 -47.04
N TRP A 1054 19.32 -18.19 -47.62
CA TRP A 1054 19.43 -18.76 -48.95
C TRP A 1054 20.39 -19.94 -48.99
N GLY A 1055 20.14 -20.88 -49.90
CA GLY A 1055 20.99 -22.03 -50.19
C GLY A 1055 20.88 -22.44 -51.65
N ASP A 1056 21.93 -23.03 -52.21
CA ASP A 1056 22.01 -23.37 -53.62
C ASP A 1056 21.92 -24.87 -53.92
N ASN A 1057 21.61 -25.15 -55.18
CA ASN A 1057 21.40 -26.51 -55.67
C ASN A 1057 22.66 -27.25 -56.13
N ASN A 1058 23.85 -26.74 -55.80
CA ASN A 1058 25.15 -27.16 -56.33
C ASN A 1058 25.19 -27.24 -57.87
N GLY A 1059 24.29 -26.52 -58.56
CA GLY A 1059 24.20 -26.51 -60.01
C GLY A 1059 25.42 -25.83 -60.65
N SER A 1060 25.67 -26.13 -61.92
CA SER A 1060 26.74 -25.49 -62.69
C SER A 1060 26.45 -23.99 -62.89
N ASP A 1061 27.46 -23.16 -62.68
CA ASP A 1061 27.44 -21.74 -63.01
C ASP A 1061 27.72 -21.49 -64.50
N VAL A 1062 28.38 -22.41 -65.20
CA VAL A 1062 28.73 -22.26 -66.63
C VAL A 1062 27.68 -22.80 -67.59
N ILE A 1063 26.91 -23.83 -67.20
CA ILE A 1063 25.87 -24.40 -68.09
C ILE A 1063 24.61 -23.53 -68.04
N ARG A 1064 24.06 -23.22 -69.22
CA ARG A 1064 22.94 -22.28 -69.37
C ARG A 1064 21.66 -22.97 -69.84
N THR A 1065 20.55 -22.69 -69.16
CA THR A 1065 19.20 -23.22 -69.40
C THR A 1065 18.28 -22.10 -69.89
N PRO A 1066 17.34 -22.36 -70.83
CA PRO A 1066 16.36 -21.36 -71.23
C PRO A 1066 15.51 -20.84 -70.05
N ILE A 1067 15.13 -19.57 -70.10
CA ILE A 1067 14.13 -18.98 -69.20
C ILE A 1067 12.79 -18.86 -69.93
N ALA A 1068 11.69 -19.22 -69.28
CA ALA A 1068 10.37 -19.19 -69.92
C ALA A 1068 9.88 -17.74 -70.12
N LYS A 1069 9.04 -17.53 -71.14
CA LYS A 1069 8.33 -16.25 -71.36
C LYS A 1069 7.45 -15.94 -70.12
N PRO A 1070 7.32 -14.67 -69.68
CA PRO A 1070 7.44 -13.43 -70.47
C PRO A 1070 8.79 -12.69 -70.40
N LEU A 1071 9.76 -13.13 -69.59
CA LEU A 1071 11.06 -12.47 -69.50
C LEU A 1071 11.79 -12.55 -70.84
N ARG A 1072 11.99 -11.41 -71.53
CA ARG A 1072 12.71 -11.31 -72.82
C ARG A 1072 14.24 -11.41 -72.62
N LEU A 1073 14.68 -12.41 -71.87
CA LEU A 1073 16.09 -12.70 -71.55
C LEU A 1073 16.53 -14.01 -72.20
N GLY A 1074 17.84 -14.19 -72.39
CA GLY A 1074 18.43 -15.34 -73.07
C GLY A 1074 18.35 -16.65 -72.28
N LYS A 1075 19.50 -17.15 -71.82
CA LYS A 1075 19.58 -18.33 -70.96
C LYS A 1075 20.07 -17.91 -69.57
N ARG A 1076 19.55 -18.55 -68.53
CA ARG A 1076 20.02 -18.43 -67.13
C ARG A 1076 21.07 -19.50 -66.83
N MET A 1077 21.87 -19.34 -65.78
CA MET A 1077 22.72 -20.42 -65.27
C MET A 1077 21.88 -21.58 -64.69
N GLN A 1078 22.47 -22.78 -64.58
CA GLN A 1078 21.84 -23.93 -63.94
C GLN A 1078 21.81 -23.82 -62.41
N ARG A 1079 22.79 -23.13 -61.80
CA ARG A 1079 22.79 -22.82 -60.38
C ARG A 1079 21.54 -22.01 -60.00
N LEU A 1080 20.81 -22.52 -59.02
CA LEU A 1080 19.62 -21.92 -58.45
C LEU A 1080 19.83 -21.73 -56.96
N TRP A 1081 19.48 -20.55 -56.47
CA TRP A 1081 19.37 -20.28 -55.04
C TRP A 1081 17.90 -20.34 -54.65
N ARG A 1082 17.58 -21.12 -53.61
CA ARG A 1082 16.29 -21.05 -52.92
C ARG A 1082 16.44 -20.06 -51.77
N VAL A 1083 15.49 -19.14 -51.61
CA VAL A 1083 15.47 -18.10 -50.57
C VAL A 1083 14.21 -18.24 -49.73
N GLN A 1084 14.38 -18.23 -48.41
CA GLN A 1084 13.31 -18.28 -47.42
C GLN A 1084 13.37 -17.05 -46.53
N ILE A 1085 12.22 -16.44 -46.26
CA ILE A 1085 12.09 -15.28 -45.37
C ILE A 1085 11.22 -15.63 -44.17
N SER A 1086 11.50 -15.03 -43.02
CA SER A 1086 10.77 -15.24 -41.76
C SER A 1086 10.29 -13.93 -41.15
N ASN A 1087 9.20 -13.99 -40.37
CA ASN A 1087 8.60 -12.87 -39.64
C ASN A 1087 8.40 -11.59 -40.48
N ASN A 1088 7.74 -11.74 -41.64
CA ASN A 1088 7.39 -10.63 -42.55
C ASN A 1088 8.58 -9.75 -42.98
N PHE A 1089 9.78 -10.33 -43.13
CA PHE A 1089 10.93 -9.63 -43.67
C PHE A 1089 10.61 -9.05 -45.06
N SER A 1090 10.70 -7.72 -45.19
CA SER A 1090 10.30 -6.98 -46.40
C SER A 1090 11.26 -5.84 -46.76
N GLN A 1091 12.35 -5.69 -45.99
CA GLN A 1091 13.31 -4.61 -46.18
C GLN A 1091 14.17 -4.83 -47.43
N PRO A 1092 14.57 -3.78 -48.17
CA PRO A 1092 15.41 -3.92 -49.34
C PRO A 1092 16.76 -4.57 -49.02
N VAL A 1093 17.22 -5.46 -49.91
CA VAL A 1093 18.53 -6.10 -49.81
C VAL A 1093 19.32 -5.91 -51.11
N THR A 1094 20.64 -5.92 -51.01
CA THR A 1094 21.52 -5.90 -52.19
C THR A 1094 22.22 -7.24 -52.31
N VAL A 1095 22.08 -7.84 -53.49
CA VAL A 1095 22.67 -9.12 -53.85
C VAL A 1095 23.93 -8.86 -54.67
N TYR A 1096 25.04 -9.51 -54.31
CA TYR A 1096 26.33 -9.38 -54.98
C TYR A 1096 26.81 -10.74 -55.47
N TYR A 1097 27.36 -10.78 -56.68
CA TYR A 1097 28.00 -11.97 -57.24
C TYR A 1097 29.30 -11.60 -58.00
N PRO A 1098 30.37 -12.43 -57.98
CA PRO A 1098 31.65 -12.05 -58.55
C PRO A 1098 31.54 -11.63 -60.03
N THR A 1099 32.06 -10.43 -60.34
CA THR A 1099 31.97 -9.83 -61.69
C THR A 1099 32.72 -10.67 -62.72
N SER A 1100 33.88 -11.20 -62.34
CA SER A 1100 34.68 -12.11 -63.17
C SER A 1100 33.90 -13.39 -63.51
N ALA A 1101 33.15 -13.96 -62.55
CA ALA A 1101 32.32 -15.14 -62.79
C ALA A 1101 31.20 -14.84 -63.79
N LEU A 1102 30.46 -13.72 -63.60
CA LEU A 1102 29.41 -13.33 -64.54
C LEU A 1102 29.94 -13.07 -65.95
N THR A 1103 31.09 -12.41 -66.05
CA THR A 1103 31.76 -12.11 -67.32
C THR A 1103 32.18 -13.39 -68.03
N ASN A 1104 32.72 -14.37 -67.30
CA ASN A 1104 33.09 -15.67 -67.86
C ASN A 1104 31.88 -16.46 -68.40
N ILE A 1105 30.72 -16.36 -67.74
CA ILE A 1105 29.51 -17.12 -68.10
C ILE A 1105 28.72 -16.46 -69.24
N PHE A 1106 28.60 -15.13 -69.21
CA PHE A 1106 27.71 -14.37 -70.08
C PHE A 1106 28.43 -13.45 -71.07
N GLY A 1107 29.75 -13.30 -70.95
CA GLY A 1107 30.54 -12.31 -71.69
C GLY A 1107 30.13 -10.88 -71.31
N ASN A 1108 30.38 -9.92 -72.22
CA ASN A 1108 30.06 -8.50 -72.03
C ASN A 1108 28.55 -8.19 -72.23
N ARG A 1109 27.65 -9.10 -71.89
CA ARG A 1109 26.20 -8.88 -71.99
C ARG A 1109 25.67 -8.27 -70.70
N SER A 1110 24.59 -7.49 -70.80
CA SER A 1110 23.88 -7.00 -69.61
C SER A 1110 23.31 -8.18 -68.83
N VAL A 1111 23.75 -8.33 -67.58
CA VAL A 1111 23.32 -9.40 -66.67
C VAL A 1111 22.20 -8.89 -65.77
N PHE A 1112 21.25 -9.76 -65.50
CA PHE A 1112 20.10 -9.55 -64.63
C PHE A 1112 20.05 -10.64 -63.57
N LEU A 1113 19.76 -10.26 -62.33
CA LEU A 1113 19.26 -11.18 -61.32
C LEU A 1113 17.80 -11.48 -61.65
N VAL A 1114 17.45 -12.74 -61.84
CA VAL A 1114 16.07 -13.17 -62.06
C VAL A 1114 15.55 -13.89 -60.83
N HIS A 1115 14.31 -13.62 -60.44
CA HIS A 1115 13.65 -14.36 -59.37
C HIS A 1115 12.25 -14.83 -59.76
N SER A 1116 11.81 -15.94 -59.15
CA SER A 1116 10.58 -16.67 -59.46
C SER A 1116 10.02 -17.36 -58.21
N ASN A 1117 8.69 -17.49 -58.11
CA ASN A 1117 8.04 -18.30 -57.07
C ASN A 1117 8.05 -19.82 -57.37
N VAL A 1118 8.45 -20.20 -58.58
CA VAL A 1118 8.57 -21.60 -59.03
C VAL A 1118 9.97 -21.91 -59.53
N GLU A 1119 10.47 -23.09 -59.22
CA GLU A 1119 11.87 -23.47 -59.45
C GLU A 1119 12.27 -23.48 -60.93
N ASN A 1120 11.34 -23.85 -61.82
CA ASN A 1120 11.60 -23.95 -63.25
C ASN A 1120 11.50 -22.58 -63.98
N PHE A 1121 11.18 -21.49 -63.27
CA PHE A 1121 10.99 -20.14 -63.82
C PHE A 1121 9.94 -20.10 -64.93
N ASN A 1122 8.85 -20.89 -64.84
CA ASN A 1122 7.74 -20.85 -65.79
C ASN A 1122 6.54 -19.98 -65.37
N SER A 1123 6.71 -19.18 -64.31
CA SER A 1123 5.66 -18.30 -63.78
C SER A 1123 5.54 -16.99 -64.56
N THR A 1124 4.32 -16.46 -64.65
CA THR A 1124 4.05 -15.12 -65.19
C THR A 1124 4.52 -14.00 -64.26
N GLN A 1125 4.86 -14.33 -63.01
CA GLN A 1125 5.32 -13.39 -61.97
C GLN A 1125 6.84 -13.31 -61.87
N ASN A 1126 7.59 -13.91 -62.80
CA ASN A 1126 9.05 -13.78 -62.82
C ASN A 1126 9.47 -12.31 -62.98
N ILE A 1127 10.45 -11.87 -62.21
CA ILE A 1127 10.98 -10.51 -62.26
C ILE A 1127 12.47 -10.57 -62.60
N SER A 1128 12.93 -9.60 -63.41
CA SER A 1128 14.34 -9.40 -63.73
C SER A 1128 14.82 -8.06 -63.17
N ILE A 1129 15.91 -8.09 -62.44
CA ILE A 1129 16.52 -6.96 -61.76
C ILE A 1129 17.85 -6.66 -62.48
N PRO A 1130 18.03 -5.47 -63.08
CA PRO A 1130 19.28 -5.11 -63.72
C PRO A 1130 20.40 -4.93 -62.68
N ALA A 1131 21.65 -5.11 -63.12
CA ALA A 1131 22.81 -4.74 -62.32
C ALA A 1131 22.78 -3.24 -61.96
N THR A 1132 23.09 -2.91 -60.71
CA THR A 1132 23.09 -1.54 -60.17
C THR A 1132 24.48 -0.90 -60.13
N GLY A 1133 25.55 -1.70 -60.18
CA GLY A 1133 26.92 -1.23 -60.18
C GLY A 1133 27.93 -2.36 -59.89
N THR A 1134 29.18 -1.97 -59.66
CA THR A 1134 30.27 -2.86 -59.23
C THR A 1134 30.83 -2.37 -57.90
N GLN A 1135 31.09 -3.29 -56.97
CA GLN A 1135 31.63 -3.02 -55.64
C GLN A 1135 32.82 -3.96 -55.37
N THR A 1136 33.96 -3.42 -54.95
CA THR A 1136 35.09 -4.23 -54.49
C THR A 1136 34.89 -4.64 -53.04
N ILE A 1137 34.85 -5.93 -52.76
CA ILE A 1137 34.64 -6.53 -51.44
C ILE A 1137 35.78 -7.50 -51.18
N ASN A 1138 36.58 -7.26 -50.14
CA ASN A 1138 37.76 -8.07 -49.79
C ASN A 1138 38.71 -8.31 -50.98
N GLY A 1139 38.90 -7.29 -51.82
CA GLY A 1139 39.79 -7.35 -53.00
C GLY A 1139 39.20 -8.04 -54.23
N ILE A 1140 37.93 -8.45 -54.20
CA ILE A 1140 37.22 -9.05 -55.35
C ILE A 1140 36.13 -8.10 -55.82
N ASP A 1141 36.01 -7.88 -57.12
CA ASP A 1141 34.94 -7.05 -57.70
C ASP A 1141 33.65 -7.85 -57.86
N TYR A 1142 32.57 -7.36 -57.25
CA TYR A 1142 31.23 -7.94 -57.33
C TYR A 1142 30.27 -7.04 -58.10
N THR A 1143 29.43 -7.63 -58.94
CA THR A 1143 28.31 -6.93 -59.56
C THR A 1143 27.13 -6.93 -58.57
N SER A 1144 26.55 -5.75 -58.32
CA SER A 1144 25.45 -5.57 -57.36
C SER A 1144 24.07 -5.57 -58.04
N PHE A 1145 23.06 -6.07 -57.33
CA PHE A 1145 21.66 -6.12 -57.76
C PHE A 1145 20.75 -5.78 -56.58
N ARG A 1146 19.96 -4.71 -56.69
CA ARG A 1146 19.07 -4.28 -55.61
C ARG A 1146 17.73 -5.00 -55.67
N LEU A 1147 17.47 -5.87 -54.71
CA LEU A 1147 16.23 -6.60 -54.54
C LEU A 1147 15.30 -5.88 -53.55
N THR A 1148 14.08 -5.60 -54.00
CA THR A 1148 12.99 -5.11 -53.15
C THR A 1148 11.90 -6.18 -53.11
N PHE A 1149 11.09 -6.22 -52.06
CA PHE A 1149 10.09 -7.26 -51.84
C PHE A 1149 8.65 -6.77 -52.11
N PRO A 1150 8.16 -6.78 -53.37
CA PRO A 1150 6.74 -6.60 -53.64
C PRO A 1150 5.99 -7.93 -53.52
N SER A 1151 5.32 -8.20 -52.38
CA SER A 1151 4.36 -9.30 -52.19
C SER A 1151 4.75 -10.65 -52.84
N ILE A 1152 5.96 -11.14 -52.59
CA ILE A 1152 6.45 -12.43 -53.09
C ILE A 1152 6.16 -13.51 -52.05
N SER A 1153 5.54 -14.62 -52.46
CA SER A 1153 5.37 -15.81 -51.60
C SER A 1153 6.73 -16.48 -51.33
N THR A 1154 7.00 -16.84 -50.07
CA THR A 1154 8.22 -17.58 -49.67
C THR A 1154 7.96 -19.09 -49.64
N PRO A 1155 8.92 -19.97 -50.01
CA PRO A 1155 10.22 -19.65 -50.59
C PRO A 1155 10.13 -19.18 -52.05
N PHE A 1156 11.15 -18.47 -52.52
CA PHE A 1156 11.32 -18.11 -53.93
C PHE A 1156 12.72 -18.50 -54.42
N PHE A 1157 12.92 -18.50 -55.74
CA PHE A 1157 14.14 -18.96 -56.40
C PHE A 1157 14.82 -17.83 -57.15
N MET A 1158 16.15 -17.79 -57.11
CA MET A 1158 16.99 -16.83 -57.83
C MET A 1158 17.99 -17.51 -58.76
N SER A 1159 18.35 -16.83 -59.83
CA SER A 1159 19.44 -17.20 -60.75
C SER A 1159 19.91 -15.93 -61.49
N PHE A 1160 21.00 -16.01 -62.26
CA PHE A 1160 21.38 -14.91 -63.17
C PHE A 1160 21.17 -15.30 -64.63
N ALA A 1161 20.72 -14.32 -65.43
CA ALA A 1161 20.50 -14.44 -66.86
C ALA A 1161 21.02 -13.19 -67.57
N ALA A 1162 21.31 -13.30 -68.88
CA ALA A 1162 21.78 -12.17 -69.68
C ALA A 1162 20.81 -11.82 -70.82
N SER A 1163 20.92 -10.60 -71.36
CA SER A 1163 20.17 -10.16 -72.54
C SER A 1163 20.50 -11.01 -73.80
N TYR A 1164 19.57 -11.05 -74.76
CA TYR A 1164 19.72 -11.82 -76.01
C TYR A 1164 20.83 -11.32 -76.94
N ARG A 1165 21.16 -10.02 -76.92
CA ARG A 1165 22.15 -9.40 -77.81
C ARG A 1165 23.31 -8.83 -77.01
N GLN A 1166 24.52 -9.01 -77.56
CA GLN A 1166 25.71 -8.32 -77.08
C GLN A 1166 25.53 -6.83 -77.37
N VAL A 1167 25.58 -6.00 -76.33
CA VAL A 1167 25.51 -4.55 -76.50
C VAL A 1167 26.94 -4.09 -76.79
N MET A 1168 27.28 -3.82 -78.05
CA MET A 1168 28.44 -3.00 -78.37
C MET A 1168 28.05 -1.55 -78.12
N VAL A 1169 28.39 -1.00 -76.96
CA VAL A 1169 28.28 0.45 -76.72
C VAL A 1169 29.61 0.95 -76.15
N ASN A 1170 30.24 1.80 -76.96
CA ASN A 1170 31.33 2.70 -76.60
C ASN A 1170 30.84 3.66 -75.49
N PRO A 1171 31.55 3.86 -74.36
CA PRO A 1171 31.03 4.57 -73.19
C PRO A 1171 30.75 6.08 -73.35
N ALA A 1172 30.94 6.67 -74.53
CA ALA A 1172 31.00 8.13 -74.67
C ALA A 1172 29.69 8.84 -75.10
N ALA A 1173 28.53 8.18 -75.23
CA ALA A 1173 27.34 8.87 -75.73
C ALA A 1173 26.00 8.35 -75.20
N ILE A 1174 25.67 8.59 -73.93
CA ILE A 1174 24.27 8.72 -73.48
C ILE A 1174 24.20 9.78 -72.36
N SER A 1175 24.20 11.06 -72.74
CA SER A 1175 23.41 12.06 -72.04
C SER A 1175 22.43 12.64 -73.06
N THR A 1176 21.18 12.86 -72.64
CA THR A 1176 20.06 13.40 -73.42
C THR A 1176 19.42 12.47 -74.48
N ASN A 1177 18.45 11.65 -74.05
CA ASN A 1177 17.09 11.62 -74.62
C ASN A 1177 16.24 10.47 -74.04
N LEU A 1178 15.66 10.72 -72.87
CA LEU A 1178 14.46 10.01 -72.37
C LEU A 1178 13.36 11.05 -72.06
N GLN A 1179 13.06 11.89 -73.04
CA GLN A 1179 11.77 12.55 -73.16
C GLN A 1179 11.34 12.45 -74.62
N ASN A 1180 10.72 11.32 -74.98
CA ASN A 1180 9.72 11.18 -76.05
C ASN A 1180 9.60 9.71 -76.45
N ARG A 1181 8.67 9.00 -75.80
CA ARG A 1181 7.79 7.99 -76.43
C ARG A 1181 6.83 7.44 -75.38
N ARG A 1182 5.78 8.24 -75.10
CA ARG A 1182 4.44 7.70 -74.83
C ARG A 1182 3.78 7.39 -76.18
N ILE A 1183 2.87 6.41 -76.17
CA ILE A 1183 1.92 5.99 -77.23
C ILE A 1183 2.44 4.92 -78.22
N LYS A 1184 2.36 3.64 -77.83
CA LYS A 1184 1.38 2.63 -78.29
C LYS A 1184 1.72 1.26 -77.72
#